data_AF-A0A812QEL8-F1
#
_entry.id   AF-A0A812QEL8-F1
#
_cell.length_a   1.000
_cell.length_b   1.000
_cell.length_c   1.000
_cell.angle_alpha   90.00
_cell.angle_beta   90.00
_cell.angle_gamma   90.00
#
_symmetry.space_group_name_H-M   'P 1'
#
loop_
_entity.id
_entity.type
_entity.pdbx_description
1 polymer ?
#
loop_
_entity_poly.entity_id
_entity_poly.type
_entity_poly.pdbx_seq_one_letter_code
_entity_poly.pdbx_strand_id
1 'polypeptide(L)'
;AYDVVVIGGTPGGIAAAIAAARHGRSVALVERNGHLGGMSTSGLGKSDIEHREVIGGLFLEFIGRIREHYIQQLGEDSEAYALCREGYYFEPCLAEKVFLEILEELPGITVLTQHQFQAANVENQRLQCVRLLNRTTGEEWQLSASSFVDATYEGDLLAAAGAEYRLGREGRSEFDEPHAGAIYFDYQNGTILPRSTGDADNRLPAYTYRLCLSSNPDNGVPLNEPPPEYDREVYLGYLADLEEGRLSAPKVFKDGWGYYPEHFDTLVRALSVTDLPNGKVDANINPRPLAFPFAEENTDYIEADWQRRDEIALRHRHLTLGRRLIGEATLTEHDVTVTEESPTTPEFEDTIAVGEFPIDSFPVRKKQPGDSVVLEGYLGMLAHITRPYQIPYRVMIPQKVEGLIVPVAVSATHVAFSSMRMEPTWMALGHAAGLAAHLSLEQETNLRDVSVDQLREILQAEGQVLSYREAESIRDLFVQVLIISAGIFAIVAGLICLALYRFRVTEKVPVQDFGSHRREIAWMVGPVIIVVWIAVISIKLILTLNALPTQYVRGAENGNDGVDIVVTGHQWWWEIEYADSGIVSANEIHIPTGKKLRVALRSEDVIHCFWVAQLTRKMDAIPGHENFVWLEANTPGTYQGRCAEYCGTQHAWMNFLVIAHEPDDFEAWKQRELKSSEAPDSELASQGSDLFMKLTCSQCHAISGTDAKQDFAPDLTHVASRKQIGAGVIENSPENLRTWLANPQALKPGCKMPNFKLNDEQLDQL
;
A
#
# COMPACT_ATOMS: atom_id res chain seq x y z
N ALA A 1 39.68 33.92 -22.37
CA ALA A 1 38.46 34.72 -22.59
C ALA A 1 37.42 33.79 -23.16
N TYR A 2 36.18 33.91 -22.71
CA TYR A 2 35.07 32.99 -23.02
C TYR A 2 33.81 33.80 -23.37
N ASP A 3 32.77 33.17 -23.90
CA ASP A 3 31.44 33.81 -23.98
C ASP A 3 30.83 33.91 -22.58
N VAL A 4 30.94 32.81 -21.81
CA VAL A 4 30.40 32.66 -20.45
C VAL A 4 31.49 32.16 -19.50
N VAL A 5 31.54 32.71 -18.28
CA VAL A 5 32.29 32.13 -17.16
C VAL A 5 31.30 31.77 -16.05
N VAL A 6 31.37 30.53 -15.57
CA VAL A 6 30.56 30.01 -14.48
C VAL A 6 31.45 29.74 -13.28
N ILE A 7 31.13 30.37 -12.15
CA ILE A 7 31.86 30.19 -10.88
C ILE A 7 31.06 29.29 -9.95
N GLY A 8 31.63 28.16 -9.56
CA GLY A 8 30.99 27.10 -8.78
C GLY A 8 30.64 25.90 -9.66
N GLY A 9 31.26 24.75 -9.39
CA GLY A 9 30.99 23.45 -10.02
C GLY A 9 29.76 22.75 -9.45
N THR A 10 28.76 23.51 -8.99
CA THR A 10 27.49 22.96 -8.48
C THR A 10 26.61 22.45 -9.62
N PRO A 11 25.54 21.68 -9.37
CA PRO A 11 24.65 21.21 -10.43
C PRO A 11 24.03 22.37 -11.25
N GLY A 12 23.78 23.52 -10.61
CA GLY A 12 23.33 24.74 -11.31
C GLY A 12 24.41 25.33 -12.23
N GLY A 13 25.67 25.34 -11.77
CA GLY A 13 26.79 25.80 -12.59
C GLY A 13 27.09 24.87 -13.76
N ILE A 14 27.09 23.55 -13.53
CA ILE A 14 27.21 22.53 -14.57
C ILE A 14 26.10 22.66 -15.60
N ALA A 15 24.84 22.79 -15.16
CA ALA A 15 23.70 23.00 -16.06
C ALA A 15 23.82 24.30 -16.88
N ALA A 16 24.24 25.41 -16.27
CA ALA A 16 24.48 26.67 -16.96
C ALA A 16 25.60 26.54 -18.03
N ALA A 17 26.66 25.80 -17.71
CA ALA A 17 27.76 25.56 -18.65
C ALA A 17 27.34 24.68 -19.83
N ILE A 18 26.63 23.58 -19.57
CA ILE A 18 26.08 22.67 -20.59
C ILE A 18 25.10 23.42 -21.51
N ALA A 19 24.17 24.19 -20.94
CA ALA A 19 23.19 24.97 -21.72
C ALA A 19 23.88 25.98 -22.63
N ALA A 20 24.86 26.74 -22.12
CA ALA A 20 25.62 27.70 -22.90
C ALA A 20 26.42 27.00 -24.03
N ALA A 21 27.14 25.91 -23.72
CA ALA A 21 27.95 25.18 -24.70
C ALA A 21 27.12 24.54 -25.82
N ARG A 22 25.94 24.00 -25.50
CA ARG A 22 25.00 23.46 -26.50
C ARG A 22 24.43 24.53 -27.42
N HIS A 23 24.36 25.77 -26.97
CA HIS A 23 24.07 26.93 -27.80
C HIS A 23 25.33 27.60 -28.40
N GLY A 24 26.41 26.83 -28.56
CA GLY A 24 27.62 27.20 -29.30
C GLY A 24 28.52 28.20 -28.60
N ARG A 25 28.41 28.34 -27.28
CA ARG A 25 29.22 29.27 -26.48
C ARG A 25 30.48 28.61 -25.95
N SER A 26 31.58 29.35 -25.96
CA SER A 26 32.76 29.00 -25.19
C SER A 26 32.53 29.28 -23.71
N VAL A 27 32.76 28.27 -22.85
CA VAL A 27 32.48 28.34 -21.42
C VAL A 27 33.71 27.96 -20.61
N ALA A 28 34.00 28.69 -19.53
CA ALA A 28 34.79 28.16 -18.43
C ALA A 28 33.87 27.79 -17.26
N LEU A 29 33.95 26.53 -16.81
CA LEU A 29 33.30 26.06 -15.59
C LEU A 29 34.37 25.92 -14.51
N VAL A 30 34.27 26.73 -13.46
CA VAL A 30 35.32 26.87 -12.43
C VAL A 30 34.86 26.23 -11.13
N GLU A 31 35.68 25.33 -10.58
CA GLU A 31 35.41 24.68 -9.29
C GLU A 31 36.64 24.74 -8.38
N ARG A 32 36.42 25.14 -7.13
CA ARG A 32 37.45 25.26 -6.08
C ARG A 32 38.10 23.93 -5.75
N ASN A 33 37.35 22.83 -5.82
CA ASN A 33 37.76 21.50 -5.37
C ASN A 33 38.19 20.61 -6.54
N GLY A 34 38.67 19.40 -6.22
CA GLY A 34 38.99 18.38 -7.23
C GLY A 34 37.76 17.76 -7.88
N HIS A 35 36.59 17.90 -7.26
CA HIS A 35 35.35 17.21 -7.61
C HIS A 35 34.28 18.18 -8.09
N LEU A 36 33.55 17.81 -9.13
CA LEU A 36 32.39 18.54 -9.66
C LEU A 36 31.08 17.98 -9.11
N GLY A 37 30.00 18.76 -9.10
CA GLY A 37 28.64 18.33 -8.75
C GLY A 37 28.13 18.81 -7.38
N GLY A 38 28.93 19.58 -6.64
CA GLY A 38 28.54 20.18 -5.36
C GLY A 38 28.01 19.14 -4.35
N MET A 39 26.84 19.40 -3.76
CA MET A 39 26.23 18.47 -2.81
C MET A 39 25.97 17.08 -3.39
N SER A 40 25.51 16.97 -4.65
CA SER A 40 25.14 15.70 -5.29
C SER A 40 26.31 14.70 -5.38
N THR A 41 27.54 15.21 -5.39
CA THR A 41 28.77 14.41 -5.45
C THR A 41 29.58 14.45 -4.15
N SER A 42 29.15 15.26 -3.18
CA SER A 42 29.73 15.39 -1.84
C SER A 42 28.89 14.74 -0.75
N GLY A 43 27.90 13.89 -1.10
CA GLY A 43 27.14 13.05 -0.16
C GLY A 43 25.62 13.09 -0.30
N LEU A 44 25.05 14.02 -1.08
CA LEU A 44 23.61 14.10 -1.37
C LEU A 44 23.21 13.08 -2.44
N GLY A 45 23.20 11.81 -2.05
CA GLY A 45 22.81 10.69 -2.91
C GLY A 45 21.31 10.61 -3.18
N LYS A 46 20.45 11.14 -2.29
CA LYS A 46 19.03 11.40 -2.57
C LYS A 46 18.81 12.87 -2.97
N SER A 47 18.30 13.08 -4.18
CA SER A 47 17.79 14.37 -4.63
C SER A 47 16.47 14.73 -3.92
N ASP A 48 16.41 15.90 -3.28
CA ASP A 48 15.24 16.36 -2.51
C ASP A 48 14.24 17.11 -3.42
N ILE A 49 13.63 16.36 -4.34
CA ILE A 49 12.53 16.82 -5.20
C ILE A 49 11.31 16.00 -4.81
N GLU A 50 10.25 16.64 -4.36
CA GLU A 50 9.00 15.98 -3.92
C GLU A 50 8.19 15.38 -5.09
N HIS A 51 8.78 15.36 -6.30
CA HIS A 51 8.18 15.57 -7.62
C HIS A 51 9.24 15.41 -8.77
N ARG A 52 8.92 15.59 -10.08
CA ARG A 52 9.82 15.74 -11.27
C ARG A 52 9.44 16.64 -12.56
N GLU A 53 8.26 16.81 -13.20
CA GLU A 53 7.98 17.66 -14.48
C GLU A 53 8.77 18.95 -14.77
N VAL A 54 8.49 20.06 -14.07
CA VAL A 54 9.20 21.34 -14.12
C VAL A 54 10.68 21.20 -13.73
N ILE A 55 11.13 20.00 -13.33
CA ILE A 55 12.51 19.52 -13.47
C ILE A 55 12.66 18.80 -14.82
N GLY A 56 12.51 19.58 -15.89
CA GLY A 56 12.81 19.15 -17.26
C GLY A 56 14.29 19.33 -17.63
N GLY A 57 14.60 19.12 -18.91
CA GLY A 57 15.88 19.52 -19.49
C GLY A 57 17.09 18.76 -18.92
N LEU A 58 18.16 19.48 -18.59
CA LEU A 58 19.48 18.90 -18.29
C LEU A 58 19.51 17.98 -17.06
N PHE A 59 18.58 18.17 -16.11
CA PHE A 59 18.46 17.25 -14.99
C PHE A 59 17.94 15.87 -15.44
N LEU A 60 17.01 15.83 -16.40
CA LEU A 60 16.49 14.57 -16.97
C LEU A 60 17.55 13.78 -17.77
N GLU A 61 18.56 14.46 -18.30
CA GLU A 61 19.68 13.78 -18.96
C GLU A 61 20.71 13.24 -17.95
N PHE A 62 21.00 14.01 -16.90
CA PHE A 62 21.90 13.61 -15.81
C PHE A 62 21.43 12.31 -15.15
N ILE A 63 20.15 12.22 -14.75
CA ILE A 63 19.57 10.97 -14.24
C ILE A 63 19.60 9.83 -15.26
N GLY A 64 19.44 10.13 -16.57
CA GLY A 64 19.26 9.12 -17.61
C GLY A 64 20.54 8.33 -17.79
N ARG A 65 21.66 9.04 -17.77
CA ARG A 65 23.01 8.47 -17.77
C ARG A 65 23.34 7.73 -16.47
N ILE A 66 22.84 8.17 -15.31
CA ILE A 66 22.95 7.42 -14.05
C ILE A 66 22.16 6.10 -14.13
N ARG A 67 20.94 6.13 -14.68
CA ARG A 67 20.11 4.94 -14.93
C ARG A 67 20.83 3.97 -15.86
N GLU A 68 21.31 4.43 -17.01
CA GLU A 68 22.07 3.61 -17.98
C GLU A 68 23.29 2.95 -17.33
N HIS A 69 24.01 3.66 -16.45
CA HIS A 69 25.13 3.11 -15.70
C HIS A 69 24.74 1.98 -14.75
N TYR A 70 23.69 2.16 -13.95
CA TYR A 70 23.25 1.10 -13.05
C TYR A 70 22.61 -0.08 -13.80
N ILE A 71 21.95 0.13 -14.95
CA ILE A 71 21.53 -0.96 -15.86
C ILE A 71 22.75 -1.78 -16.30
N GLN A 72 23.80 -1.13 -16.79
CA GLN A 72 25.02 -1.80 -17.27
C GLN A 72 25.80 -2.50 -16.16
N GLN A 73 25.80 -1.96 -14.94
CA GLN A 73 26.54 -2.50 -13.79
C GLN A 73 25.80 -3.65 -13.08
N LEU A 74 24.49 -3.55 -12.92
CA LEU A 74 23.69 -4.41 -12.01
C LEU A 74 22.63 -5.25 -12.74
N GLY A 75 22.26 -4.87 -13.96
CA GLY A 75 21.08 -5.38 -14.66
C GLY A 75 19.81 -4.63 -14.28
N GLU A 76 18.99 -4.32 -15.28
CA GLU A 76 17.73 -3.57 -15.12
C GLU A 76 16.68 -4.30 -14.25
N ASP A 77 16.74 -5.64 -14.22
CA ASP A 77 15.84 -6.48 -13.41
C ASP A 77 16.29 -6.66 -11.93
N SER A 78 17.33 -5.94 -11.47
CA SER A 78 17.94 -6.20 -10.15
C SER A 78 17.38 -5.33 -9.01
N GLU A 79 17.23 -5.93 -7.82
CA GLU A 79 16.85 -5.23 -6.58
C GLU A 79 17.82 -4.06 -6.26
N ALA A 80 19.10 -4.24 -6.56
CA ALA A 80 20.13 -3.22 -6.35
C ALA A 80 20.01 -2.04 -7.34
N TYR A 81 19.54 -2.27 -8.58
CA TYR A 81 19.21 -1.20 -9.52
C TYR A 81 17.95 -0.44 -9.10
N ALA A 82 16.92 -1.11 -8.57
CA ALA A 82 15.68 -0.46 -8.12
C ALA A 82 15.92 0.62 -7.04
N LEU A 83 16.97 0.48 -6.23
CA LEU A 83 17.40 1.50 -5.27
C LEU A 83 17.82 2.83 -5.92
N CYS A 84 18.18 2.86 -7.22
CA CYS A 84 18.61 4.09 -7.89
C CYS A 84 17.47 5.04 -8.29
N ARG A 85 16.20 4.58 -8.20
CA ARG A 85 15.00 5.38 -8.54
C ARG A 85 15.14 6.09 -9.89
N GLU A 86 15.47 5.33 -10.94
CA GLU A 86 15.66 5.83 -12.32
C GLU A 86 16.74 6.91 -12.43
N GLY A 87 17.76 6.84 -11.57
CA GLY A 87 18.90 7.75 -11.55
C GLY A 87 18.74 8.99 -10.67
N TYR A 88 17.70 9.08 -9.83
CA TYR A 88 17.52 10.16 -8.84
C TYR A 88 18.19 9.89 -7.50
N TYR A 89 18.44 8.61 -7.22
CA TYR A 89 19.12 8.12 -6.03
C TYR A 89 20.44 7.51 -6.52
N PHE A 90 21.57 8.01 -6.05
CA PHE A 90 22.88 7.68 -6.61
C PHE A 90 24.00 7.71 -5.59
N GLU A 91 25.02 6.90 -5.84
CA GLU A 91 26.31 7.06 -5.19
C GLU A 91 26.98 8.36 -5.65
N PRO A 92 27.55 9.18 -4.74
CA PRO A 92 28.13 10.46 -5.10
C PRO A 92 29.24 10.38 -6.17
N CYS A 93 29.97 9.26 -6.22
CA CYS A 93 30.99 9.00 -7.25
C CYS A 93 30.41 8.68 -8.65
N LEU A 94 29.20 8.13 -8.74
CA LEU A 94 28.54 7.92 -10.03
C LEU A 94 27.93 9.23 -10.56
N ALA A 95 27.35 10.04 -9.67
CA ALA A 95 26.93 11.40 -10.02
C ALA A 95 28.10 12.24 -10.57
N GLU A 96 29.28 12.13 -9.97
CA GLU A 96 30.49 12.80 -10.49
C GLU A 96 30.90 12.27 -11.85
N LYS A 97 30.97 10.94 -12.02
CA LYS A 97 31.28 10.29 -13.30
C LYS A 97 30.37 10.77 -14.43
N VAL A 98 29.06 10.81 -14.19
CA VAL A 98 28.08 11.24 -15.18
C VAL A 98 28.16 12.74 -15.47
N PHE A 99 28.42 13.59 -14.48
CA PHE A 99 28.69 15.01 -14.75
C PHE A 99 29.94 15.18 -15.63
N LEU A 100 31.01 14.44 -15.38
CA LEU A 100 32.23 14.49 -16.20
C LEU A 100 31.95 14.04 -17.64
N GLU A 101 31.21 12.95 -17.85
CA GLU A 101 30.87 12.45 -19.19
C GLU A 101 30.08 13.45 -20.04
N ILE A 102 29.07 14.12 -19.45
CA ILE A 102 28.29 15.16 -20.16
C ILE A 102 29.19 16.35 -20.53
N LEU A 103 30.19 16.67 -19.72
CA LEU A 103 31.12 17.76 -19.96
C LEU A 103 32.19 17.39 -20.99
N GLU A 104 32.67 16.14 -21.00
CA GLU A 104 33.64 15.63 -21.98
C GLU A 104 33.06 15.56 -23.40
N GLU A 105 31.76 15.29 -23.55
CA GLU A 105 31.04 15.36 -24.83
C GLU A 105 30.93 16.79 -25.41
N LEU A 106 31.20 17.83 -24.60
CA LEU A 106 30.96 19.24 -24.94
C LEU A 106 32.27 20.04 -25.00
N PRO A 107 33.06 19.94 -26.08
CA PRO A 107 34.36 20.60 -26.23
C PRO A 107 34.30 22.15 -26.26
N GLY A 108 33.12 22.75 -26.14
CA GLY A 108 32.95 24.18 -25.84
C GLY A 108 33.17 24.55 -24.37
N ILE A 109 33.22 23.56 -23.46
CA ILE A 109 33.43 23.77 -22.02
C ILE A 109 34.89 23.48 -21.67
N THR A 110 35.54 24.44 -21.02
CA THR A 110 36.81 24.23 -20.31
C THR A 110 36.50 24.07 -18.82
N VAL A 111 36.66 22.84 -18.33
CA VAL A 111 36.52 22.51 -16.90
C VAL A 111 37.81 22.89 -16.16
N LEU A 112 37.67 23.65 -15.09
CA LEU A 112 38.77 24.15 -14.25
C LEU A 112 38.53 23.75 -12.78
N THR A 113 38.75 22.48 -12.46
CA THR A 113 38.80 21.99 -11.07
C THR A 113 40.07 22.48 -10.36
N GLN A 114 40.06 22.50 -9.03
CA GLN A 114 41.11 23.11 -8.18
C GLN A 114 41.38 24.60 -8.47
N HIS A 115 40.48 25.33 -9.12
CA HIS A 115 40.61 26.77 -9.37
C HIS A 115 39.66 27.55 -8.44
N GLN A 116 40.22 28.17 -7.40
CA GLN A 116 39.47 28.92 -6.40
C GLN A 116 39.19 30.35 -6.90
N PHE A 117 37.93 30.79 -6.89
CA PHE A 117 37.59 32.19 -7.14
C PHE A 117 38.17 33.13 -6.06
N GLN A 118 38.70 34.29 -6.47
CA GLN A 118 39.32 35.26 -5.55
C GLN A 118 38.70 36.66 -5.61
N ALA A 119 38.33 37.16 -6.80
CA ALA A 119 37.82 38.51 -6.98
C ALA A 119 37.14 38.72 -8.32
N ALA A 120 36.23 39.69 -8.38
CA ALA A 120 35.64 40.22 -9.60
C ALA A 120 36.22 41.61 -9.94
N ASN A 121 36.14 42.02 -11.22
CA ASN A 121 36.36 43.39 -11.66
C ASN A 121 35.13 43.93 -12.39
N VAL A 122 34.53 45.00 -11.88
CA VAL A 122 33.29 45.59 -12.39
C VAL A 122 33.55 47.02 -12.83
N GLU A 123 33.28 47.29 -14.11
CA GLU A 123 33.48 48.60 -14.73
C GLU A 123 32.16 49.07 -15.34
N ASN A 124 31.75 50.31 -15.06
CA ASN A 124 30.50 50.89 -15.54
C ASN A 124 29.26 50.02 -15.24
N GLN A 125 29.18 49.48 -14.01
CA GLN A 125 28.12 48.54 -13.56
C GLN A 125 28.07 47.22 -14.37
N ARG A 126 29.13 46.86 -15.09
CA ARG A 126 29.25 45.58 -15.80
C ARG A 126 30.51 44.82 -15.35
N LEU A 127 30.33 43.57 -14.95
CA LEU A 127 31.40 42.61 -14.68
C LEU A 127 32.20 42.32 -15.96
N GLN A 128 33.52 42.52 -15.92
CA GLN A 128 34.43 42.41 -17.07
C GLN A 128 35.29 41.14 -17.00
N CYS A 129 35.78 40.81 -15.81
CA CYS A 129 36.60 39.63 -15.56
C CYS A 129 36.55 39.18 -14.10
N VAL A 130 37.00 37.95 -13.88
CA VAL A 130 37.22 37.34 -12.57
C VAL A 130 38.67 36.89 -12.44
N ARG A 131 39.20 36.88 -11.21
CA ARG A 131 40.49 36.30 -10.85
C ARG A 131 40.29 35.02 -10.08
N LEU A 132 41.09 34.01 -10.42
CA LEU A 132 41.10 32.68 -9.83
C LEU A 132 42.52 32.33 -9.40
N LEU A 133 42.65 31.46 -8.39
CA LEU A 133 43.91 30.83 -8.00
C LEU A 133 43.84 29.34 -8.28
N ASN A 134 44.75 28.83 -9.11
CA ASN A 134 44.97 27.39 -9.24
C ASN A 134 45.63 26.86 -7.94
N ARG A 135 44.89 26.10 -7.13
CA ARG A 135 45.32 25.57 -5.83
C ARG A 135 46.43 24.53 -5.95
N THR A 136 46.63 23.95 -7.14
CA THR A 136 47.66 22.92 -7.40
C THR A 136 49.00 23.53 -7.82
N THR A 137 48.99 24.64 -8.58
CA THR A 137 50.21 25.30 -9.09
C THR A 137 50.57 26.60 -8.37
N GLY A 138 49.62 27.23 -7.68
CA GLY A 138 49.77 28.57 -7.12
C GLY A 138 49.64 29.70 -8.15
N GLU A 139 49.20 29.40 -9.38
CA GLU A 139 49.09 30.36 -10.48
C GLU A 139 47.79 31.18 -10.41
N GLU A 140 47.90 32.52 -10.54
CA GLU A 140 46.74 33.41 -10.71
C GLU A 140 46.27 33.43 -12.17
N TRP A 141 44.98 33.14 -12.38
CA TRP A 141 44.31 33.12 -13.67
C TRP A 141 43.28 34.25 -13.76
N GLN A 142 43.24 34.97 -14.88
CA GLN A 142 42.20 35.99 -15.14
C GLN A 142 41.29 35.56 -16.29
N LEU A 143 40.00 35.37 -16.01
CA LEU A 143 39.00 35.02 -17.02
C LEU A 143 38.09 36.21 -17.31
N SER A 144 38.13 36.70 -18.55
CA SER A 144 37.14 37.64 -19.10
C SER A 144 36.05 36.90 -19.87
N ALA A 145 34.82 37.41 -19.79
CA ALA A 145 33.67 36.88 -20.52
C ALA A 145 32.63 37.95 -20.85
N SER A 146 31.69 37.62 -21.75
CA SER A 146 30.58 38.52 -22.10
C SER A 146 29.46 38.46 -21.07
N SER A 147 29.23 37.27 -20.50
CA SER A 147 28.30 37.02 -19.39
C SER A 147 29.00 36.18 -18.32
N PHE A 148 28.53 36.31 -17.08
CA PHE A 148 29.00 35.53 -15.95
C PHE A 148 27.81 34.91 -15.23
N VAL A 149 28.03 33.74 -14.64
CA VAL A 149 27.06 33.04 -13.80
C VAL A 149 27.71 32.80 -12.45
N ASP A 150 27.11 33.33 -11.39
CA ASP A 150 27.40 32.85 -10.04
C ASP A 150 26.58 31.57 -9.80
N ALA A 151 27.27 30.54 -9.34
CA ALA A 151 26.72 29.24 -9.00
C ALA A 151 27.42 28.62 -7.78
N THR A 152 28.11 29.41 -6.94
CA THR A 152 28.46 28.95 -5.58
C THR A 152 27.21 28.92 -4.70
N TYR A 153 27.26 28.22 -3.57
CA TYR A 153 26.10 28.19 -2.64
C TYR A 153 26.03 29.47 -1.78
N GLU A 154 27.15 30.20 -1.73
CA GLU A 154 27.41 31.35 -0.86
C GLU A 154 27.17 32.70 -1.56
N GLY A 155 27.15 32.74 -2.90
CA GLY A 155 27.08 33.99 -3.66
C GLY A 155 28.42 34.72 -3.77
N ASP A 156 29.52 33.98 -3.96
CA ASP A 156 30.87 34.55 -3.91
C ASP A 156 31.12 35.58 -5.03
N LEU A 157 30.59 35.30 -6.22
CA LEU A 157 30.78 36.19 -7.37
C LEU A 157 29.85 37.40 -7.31
N LEU A 158 28.60 37.25 -6.85
CA LEU A 158 27.67 38.38 -6.71
C LEU A 158 28.14 39.36 -5.62
N ALA A 159 28.62 38.85 -4.48
CA ALA A 159 29.19 39.67 -3.41
C ALA A 159 30.47 40.38 -3.88
N ALA A 160 31.41 39.66 -4.51
CA ALA A 160 32.63 40.26 -5.05
C ALA A 160 32.39 41.24 -6.21
N ALA A 161 31.30 41.09 -6.96
CA ALA A 161 30.86 42.03 -7.98
C ALA A 161 30.15 43.28 -7.41
N GLY A 162 29.93 43.35 -6.10
CA GLY A 162 29.24 44.47 -5.45
C GLY A 162 27.74 44.53 -5.76
N ALA A 163 27.10 43.40 -6.03
CA ALA A 163 25.65 43.31 -6.02
C ALA A 163 25.10 43.46 -4.59
N GLU A 164 23.89 44.00 -4.44
CA GLU A 164 23.23 44.05 -3.13
C GLU A 164 22.78 42.64 -2.72
N TYR A 165 23.13 42.24 -1.49
CA TYR A 165 22.74 40.96 -0.89
C TYR A 165 22.16 41.16 0.52
N ARG A 166 21.59 40.09 1.10
CA ARG A 166 21.11 40.03 2.48
C ARG A 166 21.79 38.85 3.19
N LEU A 167 21.98 38.97 4.50
CA LEU A 167 22.46 37.89 5.38
C LEU A 167 21.53 37.75 6.57
N GLY A 168 21.49 36.55 7.16
CA GLY A 168 20.55 36.21 8.22
C GLY A 168 19.12 36.08 7.67
N ARG A 169 18.17 36.70 8.36
CA ARG A 169 16.73 36.65 8.04
C ARG A 169 16.05 38.01 8.22
N GLU A 170 15.20 38.32 7.27
CA GLU A 170 14.23 39.42 7.24
C GLU A 170 13.26 39.39 8.43
N GLY A 171 12.63 40.54 8.72
CA GLY A 171 11.59 40.66 9.74
C GLY A 171 10.20 40.49 9.15
N ARG A 172 9.24 39.96 9.94
CA ARG A 172 7.83 39.79 9.53
C ARG A 172 7.24 41.03 8.85
N SER A 173 7.57 42.22 9.35
CA SER A 173 7.06 43.50 8.84
C SER A 173 7.70 44.00 7.53
N GLU A 174 8.75 43.35 7.01
CA GLU A 174 9.38 43.75 5.73
C GLU A 174 8.53 43.30 4.54
N PHE A 175 7.93 42.10 4.62
CA PHE A 175 7.18 41.47 3.52
C PHE A 175 5.77 40.96 3.91
N ASP A 176 5.32 41.23 5.14
CA ASP A 176 4.08 40.69 5.75
C ASP A 176 4.06 39.15 5.85
N GLU A 177 5.25 38.53 5.91
CA GLU A 177 5.39 37.07 5.95
C GLU A 177 5.23 36.53 7.39
N PRO A 178 4.18 35.74 7.69
CA PRO A 178 3.86 35.36 9.07
C PRO A 178 4.96 34.56 9.78
N HIS A 179 5.84 33.88 9.04
CA HIS A 179 6.90 33.02 9.57
C HIS A 179 8.32 33.63 9.52
N ALA A 180 8.48 34.87 9.03
CA ALA A 180 9.78 35.53 8.96
C ALA A 180 10.30 36.01 10.33
N GLY A 181 11.62 36.18 10.42
CA GLY A 181 12.33 36.69 11.60
C GLY A 181 12.50 35.69 12.76
N ALA A 182 12.65 36.21 13.97
CA ALA A 182 12.91 35.46 15.20
C ALA A 182 11.66 34.68 15.69
N ILE A 183 11.40 33.55 15.01
CA ILE A 183 10.27 32.66 15.26
C ILE A 183 10.70 31.40 16.03
N TYR A 184 9.95 31.10 17.10
CA TYR A 184 9.95 29.80 17.76
C TYR A 184 8.71 29.03 17.32
N PHE A 185 8.84 28.20 16.29
CA PHE A 185 7.73 27.46 15.71
C PHE A 185 7.50 26.12 16.44
N ASP A 186 6.28 25.87 16.89
CA ASP A 186 5.84 24.53 17.28
C ASP A 186 5.50 23.74 16.01
N TYR A 187 6.45 22.95 15.54
CA TYR A 187 6.29 22.15 14.32
C TYR A 187 5.22 21.04 14.44
N GLN A 188 4.72 20.75 15.66
CA GLN A 188 3.69 19.74 15.90
C GLN A 188 2.29 20.36 15.88
N ASN A 189 2.13 21.53 16.49
CA ASN A 189 0.85 22.26 16.52
C ASN A 189 0.67 23.25 15.35
N GLY A 190 1.73 23.50 14.56
CA GLY A 190 1.73 24.49 13.48
C GLY A 190 1.68 25.94 13.97
N THR A 191 1.91 26.17 15.27
CA THR A 191 1.72 27.47 15.91
C THR A 191 3.04 28.18 16.16
N ILE A 192 3.04 29.48 15.93
CA ILE A 192 4.11 30.38 16.36
C ILE A 192 3.97 30.59 17.86
N LEU A 193 4.95 30.12 18.64
CA LEU A 193 4.89 30.18 20.10
C LEU A 193 4.93 31.63 20.60
N PRO A 194 4.28 31.99 21.73
CA PRO A 194 4.21 33.36 22.24
C PRO A 194 5.54 34.06 22.56
N ARG A 195 6.65 33.30 22.61
CA ARG A 195 8.02 33.83 22.75
C ARG A 195 8.67 34.29 21.43
N SER A 196 7.95 34.18 20.31
CA SER A 196 8.41 34.61 18.99
C SER A 196 8.16 36.11 18.80
N THR A 197 9.16 36.85 18.36
CA THR A 197 9.00 38.30 18.09
C THR A 197 8.72 38.56 16.61
N GLY A 198 9.40 37.82 15.71
CA GLY A 198 9.37 38.10 14.27
C GLY A 198 10.32 39.22 13.84
N ASP A 199 11.24 39.64 14.71
CA ASP A 199 12.32 40.59 14.38
C ASP A 199 13.35 39.98 13.43
N ALA A 200 13.97 40.80 12.59
CA ALA A 200 15.12 40.39 11.78
C ALA A 200 16.35 40.09 12.67
N ASP A 201 17.19 39.12 12.29
CA ASP A 201 18.53 38.95 12.87
C ASP A 201 19.54 38.36 11.87
N ASN A 202 20.84 38.54 12.17
CA ASN A 202 21.94 38.15 11.28
C ASN A 202 22.25 36.63 11.33
N ARG A 203 21.42 35.78 11.95
CA ARG A 203 21.77 34.37 12.14
C ARG A 203 21.49 33.53 10.90
N LEU A 204 22.53 32.86 10.44
CA LEU A 204 22.47 31.95 9.30
C LEU A 204 21.90 30.58 9.69
N PRO A 205 21.32 29.83 8.74
CA PRO A 205 21.06 28.40 8.91
C PRO A 205 22.33 27.63 9.27
N ALA A 206 22.18 26.56 10.05
CA ALA A 206 23.28 25.63 10.35
C ALA A 206 23.53 24.67 9.18
N TYR A 207 24.79 24.48 8.82
CA TYR A 207 25.23 23.56 7.74
C TYR A 207 25.92 22.32 8.30
N THR A 208 26.13 21.30 7.46
CA THR A 208 26.77 20.04 7.84
C THR A 208 27.29 19.28 6.63
N TYR A 209 28.00 18.18 6.87
CA TYR A 209 28.29 17.16 5.89
C TYR A 209 27.13 16.17 5.78
N ARG A 210 26.68 15.95 4.53
CA ARG A 210 25.91 14.76 4.18
C ARG A 210 26.92 13.67 3.86
N LEU A 211 26.79 12.47 4.42
CA LEU A 211 27.73 11.36 4.20
C LEU A 211 27.11 10.27 3.32
N CYS A 212 27.94 9.42 2.74
CA CYS A 212 27.54 8.19 2.08
C CYS A 212 28.29 7.02 2.74
N LEU A 213 27.55 6.18 3.46
CA LEU A 213 28.08 5.04 4.21
C LEU A 213 28.07 3.77 3.35
N SER A 214 28.62 2.66 3.86
CA SER A 214 28.52 1.36 3.20
C SER A 214 28.36 0.22 4.19
N SER A 215 27.56 -0.79 3.83
CA SER A 215 27.41 -2.04 4.58
C SER A 215 28.46 -3.11 4.21
N ASN A 216 29.28 -2.87 3.19
CA ASN A 216 30.34 -3.78 2.78
C ASN A 216 31.55 -3.68 3.74
N PRO A 217 31.92 -4.76 4.46
CA PRO A 217 33.00 -4.73 5.45
C PRO A 217 34.39 -4.53 4.85
N ASP A 218 34.64 -4.97 3.61
CA ASP A 218 35.93 -4.77 2.93
C ASP A 218 36.18 -3.31 2.54
N ASN A 219 35.11 -2.50 2.52
CA ASN A 219 35.15 -1.04 2.36
C ASN A 219 34.99 -0.27 3.68
N GLY A 220 34.96 -0.98 4.83
CA GLY A 220 34.79 -0.39 6.15
C GLY A 220 36.11 0.06 6.78
N VAL A 221 36.14 1.27 7.35
CA VAL A 221 37.26 1.76 8.17
C VAL A 221 36.90 1.57 9.66
N PRO A 222 37.65 0.76 10.43
CA PRO A 222 37.33 0.51 11.84
C PRO A 222 37.63 1.73 12.73
N LEU A 223 36.61 2.23 13.43
CA LEU A 223 36.71 3.35 14.36
C LEU A 223 37.26 2.89 15.72
N ASN A 224 38.59 2.70 15.78
CA ASN A 224 39.26 2.12 16.96
C ASN A 224 39.47 3.10 18.11
N GLU A 225 39.79 4.37 17.80
CA GLU A 225 39.99 5.45 18.78
C GLU A 225 39.31 6.73 18.26
N PRO A 226 38.74 7.57 19.13
CA PRO A 226 38.14 8.84 18.73
C PRO A 226 39.21 9.87 18.34
N PRO A 227 38.91 10.84 17.44
CA PRO A 227 39.81 11.96 17.16
C PRO A 227 40.22 12.74 18.42
N PRO A 228 41.42 13.34 18.48
CA PRO A 228 41.90 14.07 19.69
C PRO A 228 41.00 15.23 20.15
N GLU A 229 40.19 15.79 19.26
CA GLU A 229 39.25 16.88 19.52
C GLU A 229 37.78 16.42 19.48
N TYR A 230 37.53 15.10 19.55
CA TYR A 230 36.19 14.56 19.78
C TYR A 230 35.81 14.75 21.25
N ASP A 231 35.04 15.80 21.51
CA ASP A 231 34.32 15.94 22.76
C ASP A 231 32.98 15.18 22.71
N ARG A 232 32.78 14.28 23.68
CA ARG A 232 31.51 13.56 23.84
C ARG A 232 30.46 14.35 24.61
N GLU A 233 30.86 15.38 25.37
CA GLU A 233 29.95 16.17 26.21
C GLU A 233 28.96 16.99 25.36
N VAL A 234 29.42 17.46 24.20
CA VAL A 234 28.60 18.06 23.12
C VAL A 234 27.38 17.21 22.71
N TYR A 235 27.46 15.88 22.85
CA TYR A 235 26.39 14.95 22.47
C TYR A 235 25.54 14.45 23.65
N LEU A 236 25.84 14.84 24.89
CA LEU A 236 25.05 14.42 26.06
C LEU A 236 23.62 14.96 26.04
N GLY A 237 23.39 16.10 25.36
CA GLY A 237 22.05 16.60 25.07
C GLY A 237 21.15 15.54 24.42
N TYR A 238 21.68 14.76 23.48
CA TYR A 238 20.92 13.70 22.80
C TYR A 238 20.58 12.50 23.69
N LEU A 239 21.29 12.31 24.81
CA LEU A 239 20.92 11.33 25.83
C LEU A 239 19.76 11.85 26.70
N ALA A 240 19.78 13.13 27.09
CA ALA A 240 18.64 13.77 27.75
C ALA A 240 17.41 13.84 26.83
N ASP A 241 17.60 14.13 25.54
CA ASP A 241 16.55 14.08 24.52
C ASP A 241 15.97 12.68 24.35
N LEU A 242 16.79 11.62 24.52
CA LEU A 242 16.30 10.25 24.52
C LEU A 242 15.52 9.91 25.81
N GLU A 243 16.01 10.31 26.98
CA GLU A 243 15.35 10.09 28.27
C GLU A 243 14.02 10.85 28.39
N GLU A 244 13.93 12.07 27.85
CA GLU A 244 12.70 12.87 27.75
C GLU A 244 11.82 12.48 26.55
N GLY A 245 12.19 11.43 25.80
CA GLY A 245 11.42 10.92 24.66
C GLY A 245 11.29 11.90 23.49
N ARG A 246 12.19 12.87 23.34
CA ARG A 246 12.27 13.75 22.17
C ARG A 246 12.71 13.00 20.90
N LEU A 247 13.31 11.81 21.02
CA LEU A 247 13.68 10.92 19.90
C LEU A 247 12.55 9.98 19.43
N SER A 248 11.28 10.36 19.63
CA SER A 248 10.12 9.57 19.20
C SER A 248 9.82 9.67 17.69
N ALA A 249 8.78 9.00 17.21
CA ALA A 249 8.07 9.49 16.02
C ALA A 249 7.39 10.85 16.31
N PRO A 250 7.12 11.67 15.28
CA PRO A 250 6.15 12.75 15.43
C PRO A 250 4.74 12.21 15.75
N LYS A 251 3.96 12.97 16.52
CA LYS A 251 2.53 12.73 16.80
C LYS A 251 1.68 12.48 15.56
N VAL A 252 2.11 13.00 14.41
CA VAL A 252 1.59 12.69 13.08
C VAL A 252 2.78 12.40 12.18
N PHE A 253 2.96 11.14 11.82
CA PHE A 253 3.91 10.70 10.80
C PHE A 253 3.23 10.82 9.43
N LYS A 254 4.01 11.20 8.43
CA LYS A 254 3.59 11.27 7.04
C LYS A 254 4.41 10.25 6.28
N ASP A 255 3.75 9.40 5.51
CA ASP A 255 4.48 8.48 4.65
C ASP A 255 5.15 9.23 3.50
N GLY A 256 6.16 8.58 2.94
CA GLY A 256 7.18 9.18 2.10
C GLY A 256 8.35 9.74 2.93
N TRP A 257 8.12 10.37 4.09
CA TRP A 257 8.99 11.49 4.56
C TRP A 257 10.41 11.22 5.08
N GLY A 258 10.66 10.14 5.81
CA GLY A 258 12.01 9.95 6.40
C GLY A 258 12.20 8.80 7.36
N TYR A 259 11.15 8.01 7.59
CA TYR A 259 10.96 7.40 8.90
C TYR A 259 11.10 5.88 8.81
N TYR A 260 12.11 5.40 9.52
CA TYR A 260 12.47 4.01 9.74
C TYR A 260 12.05 3.70 11.20
N PRO A 261 10.92 3.02 11.44
CA PRO A 261 10.40 2.80 12.79
C PRO A 261 11.39 2.08 13.73
N GLU A 262 12.23 1.20 13.18
CA GLU A 262 13.32 0.52 13.87
C GLU A 262 14.37 1.47 14.48
N HIS A 263 14.37 2.74 14.09
CA HIS A 263 15.26 3.77 14.60
C HIS A 263 14.63 4.66 15.69
N PHE A 264 13.32 4.62 15.92
CA PHE A 264 12.69 5.40 17.00
C PHE A 264 13.25 5.00 18.38
N ASP A 265 13.43 5.99 19.26
CA ASP A 265 14.11 5.84 20.56
C ASP A 265 15.53 5.28 20.52
N THR A 266 16.12 5.11 19.34
CA THR A 266 17.55 4.90 19.20
C THR A 266 18.21 6.26 18.92
N LEU A 267 19.51 6.36 19.20
CA LEU A 267 20.27 7.53 18.77
C LEU A 267 20.35 7.65 17.24
N VAL A 268 19.96 6.61 16.49
CA VAL A 268 19.80 6.67 15.02
C VAL A 268 18.67 7.62 14.63
N ARG A 269 17.71 7.96 15.52
CA ARG A 269 16.67 8.98 15.26
C ARG A 269 17.17 10.43 15.29
N ALA A 270 18.39 10.68 15.78
CA ALA A 270 19.08 11.95 15.55
C ALA A 270 19.47 12.12 14.07
N LEU A 271 19.44 11.02 13.33
CA LEU A 271 19.70 10.87 11.93
C LEU A 271 18.34 10.53 11.28
N SER A 272 18.31 10.38 9.96
CA SER A 272 17.47 9.32 9.38
C SER A 272 18.43 8.33 8.69
N VAL A 273 18.05 7.64 7.62
CA VAL A 273 18.95 6.99 6.65
C VAL A 273 18.29 7.06 5.26
N THR A 274 19.01 6.74 4.19
CA THR A 274 18.42 6.47 2.87
C THR A 274 19.27 5.46 2.12
N ASP A 275 18.73 4.28 1.82
CA ASP A 275 19.47 3.22 1.14
C ASP A 275 19.71 3.56 -0.34
N LEU A 276 20.88 3.15 -0.84
CA LEU A 276 21.41 3.41 -2.18
C LEU A 276 21.96 2.11 -2.79
N PRO A 277 22.14 2.04 -4.13
CA PRO A 277 22.79 0.91 -4.80
C PRO A 277 24.17 0.55 -4.24
N ASN A 278 24.65 -0.67 -4.58
CA ASN A 278 25.97 -1.18 -4.16
C ASN A 278 26.22 -1.27 -2.63
N GLY A 279 25.15 -1.36 -1.83
CA GLY A 279 25.25 -1.48 -0.37
C GLY A 279 25.75 -0.18 0.27
N LYS A 280 25.07 0.92 -0.06
CA LYS A 280 25.41 2.29 0.36
C LYS A 280 24.22 2.97 1.04
N VAL A 281 24.48 4.02 1.82
CA VAL A 281 23.43 4.76 2.56
C VAL A 281 23.72 6.27 2.60
N ASP A 282 22.82 7.10 2.07
CA ASP A 282 22.84 8.58 2.15
C ASP A 282 22.48 9.08 3.56
N ALA A 283 23.20 10.12 3.99
CA ALA A 283 23.33 10.42 5.41
C ALA A 283 23.34 11.94 5.82
N ASN A 284 22.19 12.58 6.09
CA ASN A 284 21.94 13.97 6.60
C ASN A 284 21.21 14.09 7.99
N ILE A 285 21.46 15.04 8.90
CA ILE A 285 20.84 15.02 10.26
C ILE A 285 19.30 15.10 10.19
N ASN A 286 18.61 14.59 11.21
CA ASN A 286 17.17 14.84 11.38
C ASN A 286 16.95 16.09 12.25
N PRO A 287 16.59 17.26 11.69
CA PRO A 287 16.60 18.54 12.40
C PRO A 287 15.34 18.76 13.26
N ARG A 288 14.70 17.69 13.75
CA ARG A 288 13.44 17.73 14.48
C ARG A 288 13.34 16.58 15.51
N PRO A 289 13.20 16.85 16.81
CA PRO A 289 13.30 18.16 17.48
C PRO A 289 14.75 18.64 17.70
N LEU A 290 15.74 17.87 17.23
CA LEU A 290 17.16 18.14 17.46
C LEU A 290 17.69 19.25 16.55
N ALA A 291 18.48 20.16 17.10
CA ALA A 291 19.40 20.97 16.31
C ALA A 291 20.71 20.19 16.05
N PHE A 292 21.52 20.68 15.12
CA PHE A 292 22.95 20.42 15.18
C PHE A 292 23.52 21.00 16.48
N PRO A 293 24.44 20.32 17.18
CA PRO A 293 25.19 20.91 18.30
C PRO A 293 26.09 22.09 17.89
N PHE A 294 26.21 22.33 16.58
CA PHE A 294 27.10 23.30 15.92
C PHE A 294 26.31 24.49 15.32
N ALA A 295 25.05 24.68 15.74
CA ALA A 295 24.32 25.89 15.39
C ALA A 295 25.13 27.14 15.83
N GLU A 296 25.11 28.17 15.00
CA GLU A 296 25.91 29.40 15.17
C GLU A 296 27.45 29.23 14.95
N GLU A 297 28.01 28.01 14.81
CA GLU A 297 29.46 27.82 14.47
C GLU A 297 29.83 28.33 13.06
N ASN A 298 28.87 28.38 12.13
CA ASN A 298 29.07 28.88 10.77
C ASN A 298 28.71 30.37 10.57
N THR A 299 28.57 31.15 11.65
CA THR A 299 28.12 32.56 11.58
C THR A 299 29.00 33.41 10.65
N ASP A 300 30.32 33.23 10.72
CA ASP A 300 31.27 33.99 9.88
C ASP A 300 31.27 33.55 8.41
N TYR A 301 30.75 32.35 8.08
CA TYR A 301 31.18 31.58 6.90
C TYR A 301 30.98 32.31 5.55
N ILE A 302 29.91 33.08 5.39
CA ILE A 302 29.59 33.75 4.13
C ILE A 302 30.52 34.95 3.88
N GLU A 303 30.84 35.76 4.89
CA GLU A 303 31.74 36.92 4.76
C GLU A 303 33.22 36.57 5.03
N ALA A 304 33.50 35.37 5.54
CA ALA A 304 34.82 34.84 5.81
C ALA A 304 35.68 34.67 4.54
N ASP A 305 36.99 34.88 4.70
CA ASP A 305 37.97 34.49 3.69
C ASP A 305 38.11 32.96 3.58
N TRP A 306 38.82 32.50 2.55
CA TRP A 306 38.99 31.07 2.27
C TRP A 306 39.77 30.30 3.36
N GLN A 307 40.59 30.96 4.19
CA GLN A 307 41.23 30.28 5.34
C GLN A 307 40.17 30.03 6.41
N ARG A 308 39.41 31.06 6.78
CA ARG A 308 38.38 30.98 7.82
C ARG A 308 37.23 30.04 7.42
N ARG A 309 36.89 29.95 6.13
CA ARG A 309 35.95 28.94 5.60
C ARG A 309 36.49 27.51 5.72
N ASP A 310 37.77 27.27 5.43
CA ASP A 310 38.38 25.93 5.57
C ASP A 310 38.46 25.48 7.04
N GLU A 311 38.69 26.40 7.99
CA GLU A 311 38.61 26.13 9.44
C GLU A 311 37.22 25.59 9.86
N ILE A 312 36.14 26.28 9.44
CA ILE A 312 34.75 25.92 9.75
C ILE A 312 34.37 24.58 9.08
N ALA A 313 34.81 24.34 7.84
CA ALA A 313 34.58 23.09 7.13
C ALA A 313 35.26 21.89 7.83
N LEU A 314 36.54 22.05 8.24
CA LEU A 314 37.26 21.03 9.00
C LEU A 314 36.58 20.70 10.33
N ARG A 315 36.04 21.71 11.02
CA ARG A 315 35.22 21.54 12.24
C ARG A 315 33.96 20.71 11.94
N HIS A 316 33.16 21.12 10.97
CA HIS A 316 31.89 20.47 10.59
C HIS A 316 32.02 19.02 10.11
N ARG A 317 33.19 18.59 9.62
CA ARG A 317 33.38 17.25 9.00
C ARG A 317 33.16 16.06 9.93
N HIS A 318 33.29 16.24 11.23
CA HIS A 318 33.32 15.13 12.18
C HIS A 318 31.92 14.48 12.55
N LEU A 319 30.77 14.64 11.81
CA LEU A 319 29.42 14.84 12.45
C LEU A 319 27.96 14.28 12.00
N THR A 320 27.53 13.65 10.85
CA THR A 320 26.02 13.58 10.46
C THR A 320 25.39 12.50 9.45
N LEU A 321 24.08 12.00 9.52
CA LEU A 321 23.59 10.70 8.84
C LEU A 321 22.11 10.21 8.22
N GLY A 322 20.95 10.86 7.82
CA GLY A 322 19.93 10.48 6.67
C GLY A 322 18.48 11.15 6.37
N ARG A 323 17.64 10.87 5.27
CA ARG A 323 16.22 11.48 4.95
C ARG A 323 15.26 10.96 3.74
N ARG A 324 13.89 11.23 3.62
CA ARG A 324 12.95 11.00 2.40
C ARG A 324 11.84 12.09 1.90
N LEU A 325 10.51 11.86 1.54
CA LEU A 325 9.59 12.56 0.48
C LEU A 325 7.95 12.67 0.66
N ILE A 326 7.09 13.23 -0.29
CA ILE A 326 5.55 13.42 -0.40
C ILE A 326 4.89 13.08 -1.81
N GLY A 327 3.54 12.95 -2.02
CA GLY A 327 2.85 12.90 -3.37
C GLY A 327 1.38 13.43 -3.59
N GLU A 328 0.72 13.11 -4.73
CA GLU A 328 -0.48 13.79 -5.32
C GLU A 328 -1.78 13.72 -4.50
N ALA A 329 -2.39 12.53 -4.37
CA ALA A 329 -3.27 12.26 -3.24
C ALA A 329 -2.43 11.75 -2.07
N THR A 330 -3.06 11.53 -0.93
CA THR A 330 -2.45 10.91 0.25
C THR A 330 -3.39 9.83 0.73
N LEU A 331 -2.99 8.55 0.74
CA LEU A 331 -3.82 7.49 1.31
C LEU A 331 -3.96 7.73 2.82
N THR A 332 -5.19 7.78 3.31
CA THR A 332 -5.50 8.10 4.71
C THR A 332 -6.06 6.90 5.46
N GLU A 333 -6.20 7.04 6.78
CA GLU A 333 -6.82 6.02 7.62
C GLU A 333 -8.27 5.73 7.21
N HIS A 334 -8.99 6.74 6.71
CA HIS A 334 -10.37 6.61 6.23
C HIS A 334 -10.49 5.79 4.93
N ASP A 335 -9.40 5.68 4.16
CA ASP A 335 -9.39 4.92 2.91
C ASP A 335 -9.15 3.42 3.15
N VAL A 336 -8.60 3.06 4.33
CA VAL A 336 -8.22 1.69 4.72
C VAL A 336 -9.10 1.09 5.82
N THR A 337 -10.02 1.88 6.40
CA THR A 337 -10.91 1.46 7.51
C THR A 337 -12.38 1.53 7.14
N VAL A 338 -13.23 0.87 7.94
CA VAL A 338 -14.69 0.92 7.87
C VAL A 338 -15.31 1.37 9.18
N THR A 339 -16.51 1.95 9.12
CA THR A 339 -17.30 2.40 10.27
C THR A 339 -18.73 1.87 10.18
N GLU A 340 -19.52 2.03 11.25
CA GLU A 340 -20.96 1.68 11.25
C GLU A 340 -21.76 2.52 10.24
N GLU A 341 -21.34 3.76 9.96
CA GLU A 341 -21.93 4.63 8.93
C GLU A 341 -21.40 4.36 7.50
N SER A 342 -20.25 3.67 7.38
CA SER A 342 -19.60 3.34 6.12
C SER A 342 -18.96 1.94 6.18
N PRO A 343 -19.76 0.86 6.02
CA PRO A 343 -19.32 -0.53 6.24
C PRO A 343 -18.38 -1.08 5.15
N THR A 344 -18.02 -0.28 4.16
CA THR A 344 -17.07 -0.61 3.08
C THR A 344 -16.05 0.51 2.89
N THR A 345 -14.80 0.15 2.58
CA THR A 345 -13.75 1.11 2.20
C THR A 345 -14.12 1.84 0.90
N PRO A 346 -13.67 3.08 0.68
CA PRO A 346 -13.87 3.80 -0.57
C PRO A 346 -13.42 3.02 -1.81
N GLU A 347 -14.16 3.17 -2.92
CA GLU A 347 -13.73 2.73 -4.25
C GLU A 347 -13.05 3.88 -5.00
N PHE A 348 -12.01 3.58 -5.77
CA PHE A 348 -11.31 4.58 -6.60
C PHE A 348 -11.34 4.21 -8.08
N GLU A 349 -11.72 5.17 -8.93
CA GLU A 349 -11.75 5.01 -10.39
C GLU A 349 -10.35 4.67 -10.94
N ASP A 350 -9.29 5.23 -10.35
CA ASP A 350 -7.88 5.00 -10.70
C ASP A 350 -7.18 3.92 -9.84
N THR A 351 -7.93 2.94 -9.31
CA THR A 351 -7.38 1.83 -8.51
C THR A 351 -6.35 1.01 -9.30
N ILE A 352 -5.14 0.86 -8.74
CA ILE A 352 -4.05 0.06 -9.33
C ILE A 352 -3.51 -1.07 -8.44
N ALA A 353 -3.93 -1.14 -7.18
CA ALA A 353 -3.58 -2.22 -6.25
C ALA A 353 -4.64 -2.34 -5.14
N VAL A 354 -4.59 -3.44 -4.40
CA VAL A 354 -5.39 -3.66 -3.18
C VAL A 354 -4.43 -3.93 -2.01
N GLY A 355 -4.57 -3.16 -0.93
CA GLY A 355 -3.98 -3.48 0.36
C GLY A 355 -4.97 -4.22 1.24
N GLU A 356 -4.50 -4.92 2.28
CA GLU A 356 -5.37 -5.72 3.17
C GLU A 356 -4.86 -5.82 4.60
N PHE A 357 -3.54 -5.83 4.79
CA PHE A 357 -2.93 -6.06 6.09
C PHE A 357 -3.45 -5.07 7.14
N PRO A 358 -3.77 -5.50 8.37
CA PRO A 358 -4.23 -4.61 9.43
C PRO A 358 -3.30 -3.41 9.66
N ILE A 359 -3.85 -2.30 10.13
CA ILE A 359 -3.05 -1.22 10.73
C ILE A 359 -2.19 -1.85 11.85
N ASP A 360 -0.87 -1.81 11.67
CA ASP A 360 0.15 -2.37 12.56
C ASP A 360 1.31 -1.36 12.66
N SER A 361 1.09 -0.30 13.45
CA SER A 361 2.13 0.70 13.71
C SER A 361 3.01 0.26 14.88
N PHE A 362 4.33 0.32 14.70
CA PHE A 362 5.30 -0.12 15.71
C PHE A 362 5.57 0.97 16.77
N PRO A 363 6.09 0.59 17.96
CA PRO A 363 6.34 1.53 19.04
C PRO A 363 7.25 2.68 18.61
N VAL A 364 6.85 3.89 18.97
CA VAL A 364 7.58 5.11 18.67
C VAL A 364 8.08 5.84 19.92
N ARG A 365 7.75 5.32 21.10
CA ARG A 365 8.47 5.59 22.35
C ARG A 365 8.88 4.30 23.05
N LYS A 366 10.04 4.34 23.71
CA LYS A 366 10.35 3.46 24.83
C LYS A 366 9.36 3.70 25.97
N LYS A 367 9.04 2.62 26.70
CA LYS A 367 8.00 2.58 27.74
C LYS A 367 8.19 3.70 28.77
N GLN A 368 7.15 4.50 28.97
CA GLN A 368 7.17 5.65 29.87
C GLN A 368 6.64 5.27 31.28
N PRO A 369 7.02 6.01 32.34
CA PRO A 369 6.55 5.75 33.70
C PRO A 369 5.04 6.02 33.85
N GLY A 370 4.25 4.95 33.86
CA GLY A 370 2.79 4.99 33.94
C GLY A 370 2.11 4.04 32.96
N ASP A 371 2.79 3.72 31.86
CA ASP A 371 2.29 2.79 30.84
C ASP A 371 2.12 1.39 31.44
N SER A 372 0.88 0.89 31.54
CA SER A 372 0.62 -0.46 32.03
C SER A 372 0.78 -1.49 30.92
N VAL A 373 0.09 -1.32 29.79
CA VAL A 373 -0.12 -2.38 28.77
C VAL A 373 0.50 -2.10 27.39
N VAL A 374 0.67 -0.83 26.96
CA VAL A 374 1.05 -0.48 25.57
C VAL A 374 2.20 0.54 25.53
N LEU A 375 2.70 0.86 24.32
CA LEU A 375 3.77 1.84 24.05
C LEU A 375 3.23 2.96 23.14
N GLU A 376 3.75 4.18 23.24
CA GLU A 376 3.34 5.30 22.38
C GLU A 376 3.56 4.96 20.90
N GLY A 377 2.63 5.37 20.04
CA GLY A 377 2.59 5.06 18.61
C GLY A 377 2.35 3.59 18.24
N TYR A 378 2.30 2.65 19.20
CA TYR A 378 1.94 1.27 18.89
C TYR A 378 0.43 1.13 18.61
N LEU A 379 0.09 0.80 17.36
CA LEU A 379 -1.27 0.49 16.91
C LEU A 379 -1.25 -0.92 16.30
N GLY A 380 -1.16 -1.95 17.13
CA GLY A 380 -1.01 -3.33 16.67
C GLY A 380 -2.31 -3.94 16.15
N MET A 381 -2.26 -4.48 14.93
CA MET A 381 -3.24 -5.42 14.37
C MET A 381 -4.72 -4.98 14.46
N LEU A 382 -5.08 -3.77 13.98
CA LEU A 382 -6.47 -3.25 14.02
C LEU A 382 -7.41 -3.89 12.97
N ALA A 383 -7.39 -5.23 12.86
CA ALA A 383 -8.13 -6.02 11.88
C ALA A 383 -9.67 -5.90 11.98
N HIS A 384 -10.19 -5.41 13.11
CA HIS A 384 -11.63 -5.23 13.33
C HIS A 384 -12.20 -4.06 12.51
N ILE A 385 -11.46 -2.94 12.39
CA ILE A 385 -11.81 -1.79 11.54
C ILE A 385 -11.13 -1.80 10.17
N THR A 386 -10.01 -2.51 9.99
CA THR A 386 -9.36 -2.63 8.67
C THR A 386 -10.15 -3.62 7.78
N ARG A 387 -10.17 -3.38 6.47
CA ARG A 387 -10.69 -4.30 5.43
C ARG A 387 -9.75 -4.27 4.22
N PRO A 388 -9.85 -5.19 3.25
CA PRO A 388 -9.20 -4.98 1.96
C PRO A 388 -9.64 -3.65 1.34
N TYR A 389 -8.69 -2.82 0.92
CA TYR A 389 -8.93 -1.48 0.39
C TYR A 389 -8.24 -1.27 -0.95
N GLN A 390 -8.84 -0.42 -1.78
CA GLN A 390 -8.26 -0.02 -3.05
C GLN A 390 -7.21 1.08 -2.86
N ILE A 391 -6.12 1.02 -3.64
CA ILE A 391 -5.07 2.05 -3.65
C ILE A 391 -5.10 2.77 -5.00
N PRO A 392 -5.39 4.09 -5.03
CA PRO A 392 -5.46 4.87 -6.26
C PRO A 392 -4.07 5.23 -6.81
N TYR A 393 -3.92 5.22 -8.13
CA TYR A 393 -2.67 5.48 -8.86
C TYR A 393 -1.97 6.77 -8.42
N ARG A 394 -2.76 7.83 -8.21
CA ARG A 394 -2.31 9.16 -7.78
C ARG A 394 -1.69 9.24 -6.36
N VAL A 395 -1.56 8.15 -5.59
CA VAL A 395 -0.74 8.18 -4.34
C VAL A 395 0.76 8.03 -4.63
N MET A 396 1.11 7.54 -5.81
CA MET A 396 2.51 7.33 -6.23
C MET A 396 3.04 8.46 -7.13
N ILE A 397 2.15 9.17 -7.85
CA ILE A 397 2.48 10.36 -8.65
C ILE A 397 2.78 11.52 -7.70
N PRO A 398 3.92 12.23 -7.80
CA PRO A 398 4.24 13.25 -6.81
C PRO A 398 3.96 14.70 -7.23
N GLN A 399 3.50 15.50 -6.25
CA GLN A 399 2.37 16.42 -6.44
C GLN A 399 2.42 17.48 -7.56
N LYS A 400 3.51 18.23 -7.76
CA LYS A 400 3.50 19.41 -8.67
C LYS A 400 4.22 19.14 -10.00
N VAL A 401 4.74 17.93 -10.19
CA VAL A 401 5.90 17.71 -11.06
C VAL A 401 5.95 16.18 -11.46
N GLU A 402 5.63 15.80 -12.72
CA GLU A 402 5.72 14.52 -13.51
C GLU A 402 6.88 13.56 -13.30
N GLY A 403 6.69 12.28 -13.68
CA GLY A 403 7.80 11.50 -14.24
C GLY A 403 8.65 10.86 -13.16
N LEU A 404 8.21 11.01 -11.90
CA LEU A 404 8.48 10.12 -10.80
C LEU A 404 7.21 9.33 -10.55
N ILE A 405 7.38 8.09 -10.11
CA ILE A 405 6.34 7.30 -9.48
C ILE A 405 6.98 6.59 -8.29
N VAL A 406 6.52 6.87 -7.07
CA VAL A 406 7.10 6.30 -5.85
C VAL A 406 6.18 5.19 -5.30
N PRO A 407 6.54 3.90 -5.43
CA PRO A 407 5.74 2.78 -4.93
C PRO A 407 6.11 2.26 -3.53
N VAL A 408 7.10 2.85 -2.84
CA VAL A 408 7.57 2.40 -1.51
C VAL A 408 7.48 3.52 -0.46
N ALA A 409 8.11 4.65 -0.75
CA ALA A 409 7.98 5.87 0.05
C ALA A 409 6.78 6.69 -0.45
N VAL A 410 5.59 6.08 -0.43
CA VAL A 410 4.39 6.60 -1.12
C VAL A 410 3.76 7.78 -0.37
N SER A 411 2.77 8.41 -0.99
CA SER A 411 2.00 9.46 -0.33
C SER A 411 0.87 8.86 0.51
N ALA A 412 1.08 8.74 1.81
CA ALA A 412 0.09 8.25 2.78
C ALA A 412 0.22 8.92 4.16
N THR A 413 -0.70 8.64 5.07
CA THR A 413 -0.54 8.96 6.51
C THR A 413 0.26 7.87 7.23
N HIS A 414 0.74 8.13 8.45
CA HIS A 414 1.38 7.11 9.30
C HIS A 414 0.57 5.82 9.40
N VAL A 415 -0.73 5.97 9.64
CA VAL A 415 -1.62 4.89 10.02
C VAL A 415 -1.95 4.04 8.79
N ALA A 416 -2.29 4.69 7.66
CA ALA A 416 -2.42 4.02 6.37
C ALA A 416 -1.12 3.32 5.95
N PHE A 417 0.03 3.96 6.13
CA PHE A 417 1.31 3.32 5.81
C PHE A 417 1.60 2.11 6.69
N SER A 418 1.27 2.17 7.98
CA SER A 418 1.49 1.04 8.88
C SER A 418 0.71 -0.23 8.49
N SER A 419 -0.33 -0.09 7.66
CA SER A 419 -1.03 -1.15 6.95
C SER A 419 -0.38 -1.45 5.58
N MET A 420 -0.23 -0.46 4.70
CA MET A 420 0.18 -0.68 3.29
C MET A 420 1.69 -0.96 3.11
N ARG A 421 2.51 -0.82 4.16
CA ARG A 421 3.97 -1.04 4.15
C ARG A 421 4.42 -2.49 3.91
N MET A 422 3.48 -3.42 3.79
CA MET A 422 3.81 -4.83 3.62
C MET A 422 4.35 -5.09 2.22
N GLU A 423 5.35 -5.94 2.12
CA GLU A 423 6.12 -6.21 0.91
C GLU A 423 5.22 -6.62 -0.29
N PRO A 424 4.17 -7.45 -0.15
CA PRO A 424 3.26 -7.73 -1.26
C PRO A 424 2.52 -6.50 -1.81
N THR A 425 2.25 -5.50 -0.96
CA THR A 425 1.59 -4.25 -1.37
C THR A 425 2.59 -3.34 -2.07
N TRP A 426 3.80 -3.16 -1.53
CA TRP A 426 4.88 -2.44 -2.25
C TRP A 426 5.26 -3.09 -3.58
N MET A 427 5.21 -4.42 -3.68
CA MET A 427 5.43 -5.14 -4.94
C MET A 427 4.30 -4.88 -5.95
N ALA A 428 3.04 -4.89 -5.52
CA ALA A 428 1.89 -4.55 -6.38
C ALA A 428 1.95 -3.08 -6.85
N LEU A 429 2.31 -2.15 -5.96
CA LEU A 429 2.54 -0.75 -6.31
C LEU A 429 3.73 -0.60 -7.26
N GLY A 430 4.82 -1.36 -7.05
CA GLY A 430 5.98 -1.39 -7.94
C GLY A 430 5.66 -1.92 -9.33
N HIS A 431 4.80 -2.94 -9.44
CA HIS A 431 4.32 -3.50 -10.70
C HIS A 431 3.47 -2.49 -11.46
N ALA A 432 2.49 -1.85 -10.80
CA ALA A 432 1.70 -0.77 -11.37
C ALA A 432 2.57 0.43 -11.79
N ALA A 433 3.58 0.78 -11.00
CA ALA A 433 4.52 1.86 -11.31
C ALA A 433 5.35 1.58 -12.57
N GLY A 434 5.90 0.37 -12.69
CA GLY A 434 6.69 -0.05 -13.86
C GLY A 434 5.85 -0.12 -15.15
N LEU A 435 4.64 -0.67 -15.08
CA LEU A 435 3.72 -0.69 -16.23
C LEU A 435 3.26 0.70 -16.65
N ALA A 436 3.05 1.62 -15.71
CA ALA A 436 2.70 2.98 -16.04
C ALA A 436 3.86 3.75 -16.70
N ALA A 437 5.10 3.53 -16.24
CA ALA A 437 6.29 4.05 -16.90
C ALA A 437 6.46 3.48 -18.32
N HIS A 438 6.12 2.21 -18.54
CA HIS A 438 6.09 1.63 -19.87
C HIS A 438 5.04 2.30 -20.78
N LEU A 439 3.80 2.48 -20.30
CA LEU A 439 2.72 3.11 -21.06
C LEU A 439 2.99 4.60 -21.37
N SER A 440 3.54 5.34 -20.40
CA SER A 440 4.02 6.72 -20.58
C SER A 440 5.01 6.83 -21.75
N LEU A 441 5.96 5.90 -21.83
CA LEU A 441 6.94 5.84 -22.92
C LEU A 441 6.37 5.35 -24.26
N GLU A 442 5.40 4.42 -24.26
CA GLU A 442 4.76 3.94 -25.50
C GLU A 442 3.84 5.01 -26.12
N GLN A 443 3.16 5.80 -25.27
CA GLN A 443 2.14 6.78 -25.69
C GLN A 443 2.70 8.19 -25.91
N GLU A 444 3.99 8.41 -25.61
CA GLU A 444 4.63 9.74 -25.52
C GLU A 444 3.88 10.69 -24.55
N THR A 445 3.33 10.13 -23.46
CA THR A 445 2.58 10.86 -22.41
C THR A 445 3.36 10.91 -21.09
N ASN A 446 2.95 11.81 -20.20
CA ASN A 446 3.50 11.90 -18.85
C ASN A 446 2.95 10.82 -17.92
N LEU A 447 3.66 10.50 -16.83
CA LEU A 447 3.15 9.57 -15.81
C LEU A 447 1.78 10.00 -15.22
N ARG A 448 1.52 11.30 -14.98
CA ARG A 448 0.17 11.72 -14.51
C ARG A 448 -0.92 11.52 -15.57
N ASP A 449 -0.55 11.54 -16.85
CA ASP A 449 -1.44 11.55 -18.01
C ASP A 449 -1.63 10.14 -18.62
N VAL A 450 -1.01 9.10 -18.03
CA VAL A 450 -1.21 7.70 -18.44
C VAL A 450 -2.67 7.32 -18.29
N SER A 451 -3.23 6.67 -19.33
CA SER A 451 -4.57 6.09 -19.27
C SER A 451 -4.63 5.01 -18.19
N VAL A 452 -5.16 5.36 -17.01
CA VAL A 452 -5.21 4.43 -15.88
C VAL A 452 -6.14 3.25 -16.19
N ASP A 453 -7.17 3.41 -17.01
CA ASP A 453 -8.00 2.28 -17.46
C ASP A 453 -7.20 1.26 -18.30
N GLN A 454 -6.33 1.73 -19.20
CA GLN A 454 -5.45 0.84 -19.98
C GLN A 454 -4.39 0.17 -19.08
N LEU A 455 -3.84 0.92 -18.11
CA LEU A 455 -2.96 0.37 -17.07
C LEU A 455 -3.67 -0.73 -16.25
N ARG A 456 -4.94 -0.52 -15.90
CA ARG A 456 -5.77 -1.47 -15.16
C ARG A 456 -6.11 -2.71 -15.98
N GLU A 457 -6.40 -2.58 -17.28
CA GLU A 457 -6.59 -3.70 -18.19
C GLU A 457 -5.33 -4.59 -18.26
N ILE A 458 -4.14 -3.99 -18.40
CA ILE A 458 -2.88 -4.73 -18.47
C ILE A 458 -2.53 -5.37 -17.11
N LEU A 459 -2.68 -4.63 -16.02
CA LEU A 459 -2.54 -5.15 -14.65
C LEU A 459 -3.47 -6.36 -14.41
N GLN A 460 -4.72 -6.30 -14.86
CA GLN A 460 -5.66 -7.42 -14.75
C GLN A 460 -5.32 -8.59 -15.69
N ALA A 461 -4.77 -8.33 -16.88
CA ALA A 461 -4.29 -9.37 -17.80
C ALA A 461 -3.08 -10.14 -17.24
N GLU A 462 -2.20 -9.46 -16.50
CA GLU A 462 -1.12 -10.06 -15.71
C GLU A 462 -1.63 -10.58 -14.33
N GLY A 463 -2.89 -10.28 -14.00
CA GLY A 463 -3.64 -10.78 -12.86
C GLY A 463 -3.33 -10.12 -11.53
N GLN A 464 -2.88 -8.86 -11.51
CA GLN A 464 -2.91 -8.03 -10.31
C GLN A 464 -4.36 -7.85 -9.84
N VAL A 465 -4.59 -7.99 -8.54
CA VAL A 465 -5.93 -7.91 -7.95
C VAL A 465 -6.31 -6.45 -7.73
N LEU A 466 -7.34 -5.98 -8.45
CA LEU A 466 -7.88 -4.61 -8.38
C LEU A 466 -9.28 -4.53 -7.74
N SER A 467 -9.94 -5.67 -7.54
CA SER A 467 -11.17 -5.82 -6.76
C SER A 467 -11.10 -7.13 -5.97
N TYR A 468 -11.61 -7.11 -4.75
CA TYR A 468 -11.54 -8.20 -3.78
C TYR A 468 -12.90 -8.88 -3.52
N ARG A 469 -13.95 -8.49 -4.27
CA ARG A 469 -15.29 -9.08 -4.14
C ARG A 469 -15.35 -10.46 -4.79
N GLU A 470 -15.30 -11.52 -3.97
CA GLU A 470 -15.20 -12.92 -4.40
C GLU A 470 -16.24 -13.32 -5.49
N ALA A 471 -17.48 -12.86 -5.37
CA ALA A 471 -18.55 -13.12 -6.35
C ALA A 471 -18.34 -12.39 -7.70
N GLU A 472 -17.70 -11.22 -7.69
CA GLU A 472 -17.38 -10.47 -8.91
C GLU A 472 -16.20 -11.09 -9.64
N SER A 473 -15.13 -11.47 -8.94
CA SER A 473 -13.97 -12.16 -9.53
C SER A 473 -14.36 -13.46 -10.23
N ILE A 474 -15.34 -14.20 -9.69
CA ILE A 474 -15.90 -15.41 -10.31
C ILE A 474 -16.79 -15.07 -11.53
N ARG A 475 -17.62 -14.03 -11.42
CA ARG A 475 -18.47 -13.51 -12.53
C ARG A 475 -17.61 -13.08 -13.73
N ASP A 476 -16.53 -12.36 -13.48
CA ASP A 476 -15.76 -11.68 -14.53
C ASP A 476 -14.88 -12.68 -15.29
N LEU A 477 -14.32 -13.70 -14.62
CA LEU A 477 -13.71 -14.86 -15.27
C LEU A 477 -14.72 -15.60 -16.17
N PHE A 478 -15.95 -15.82 -15.69
CA PHE A 478 -16.99 -16.49 -16.49
C PHE A 478 -17.34 -15.68 -17.75
N VAL A 479 -17.43 -14.34 -17.64
CA VAL A 479 -17.68 -13.45 -18.79
C VAL A 479 -16.54 -13.50 -19.80
N GLN A 480 -15.28 -13.46 -19.37
CA GLN A 480 -14.11 -13.57 -20.27
C GLN A 480 -14.10 -14.90 -21.04
N VAL A 481 -14.30 -16.03 -20.34
CA VAL A 481 -14.36 -17.37 -20.96
C VAL A 481 -15.54 -17.49 -21.93
N LEU A 482 -16.69 -16.87 -21.61
CA LEU A 482 -17.87 -16.84 -22.48
C LEU A 482 -17.61 -16.04 -23.77
N ILE A 483 -16.96 -14.87 -23.68
CA ILE A 483 -16.62 -14.04 -24.85
C ILE A 483 -15.67 -14.79 -25.79
N ILE A 484 -14.61 -15.39 -25.26
CA ILE A 484 -13.64 -16.19 -26.05
C ILE A 484 -14.34 -17.37 -26.73
N SER A 485 -15.19 -18.09 -25.98
CA SER A 485 -15.97 -19.22 -26.51
C SER A 485 -16.92 -18.80 -27.63
N ALA A 486 -17.59 -17.65 -27.49
CA ALA A 486 -18.45 -17.08 -28.52
C ALA A 486 -17.67 -16.66 -29.78
N GLY A 487 -16.48 -16.09 -29.63
CA GLY A 487 -15.59 -15.74 -30.74
C GLY A 487 -15.13 -16.98 -31.53
N ILE A 488 -14.66 -18.02 -30.83
CA ILE A 488 -14.28 -19.30 -31.45
C ILE A 488 -15.48 -19.93 -32.18
N PHE A 489 -16.65 -19.95 -31.54
CA PHE A 489 -17.88 -20.48 -32.14
C PHE A 489 -18.25 -19.72 -33.42
N ALA A 490 -18.22 -18.38 -33.40
CA ALA A 490 -18.53 -17.56 -34.57
C ALA A 490 -17.57 -17.80 -35.74
N ILE A 491 -16.26 -17.97 -35.47
CA ILE A 491 -15.26 -18.29 -36.50
C ILE A 491 -15.52 -19.68 -37.10
N VAL A 492 -15.69 -20.71 -36.27
CA VAL A 492 -15.89 -22.10 -36.73
C VAL A 492 -17.22 -22.25 -37.48
N ALA A 493 -18.32 -21.71 -36.94
CA ALA A 493 -19.61 -21.71 -37.61
C ALA A 493 -19.57 -20.90 -38.92
N GLY A 494 -18.92 -19.73 -38.92
CA GLY A 494 -18.75 -18.90 -40.11
C GLY A 494 -17.97 -19.60 -41.23
N LEU A 495 -16.88 -20.31 -40.90
CA LEU A 495 -16.11 -21.11 -41.86
C LEU A 495 -16.92 -22.29 -42.41
N ILE A 496 -17.71 -22.97 -41.58
CA ILE A 496 -18.61 -24.06 -42.01
C ILE A 496 -19.71 -23.51 -42.94
N CYS A 497 -20.38 -22.41 -42.58
CA CYS A 497 -21.38 -21.77 -43.41
C CYS A 497 -20.81 -21.27 -44.74
N LEU A 498 -19.61 -20.68 -44.73
CA LEU A 498 -18.90 -20.27 -45.93
C LEU A 498 -18.57 -21.47 -46.83
N ALA A 499 -18.10 -22.59 -46.26
CA ALA A 499 -17.80 -23.80 -47.01
C ALA A 499 -19.05 -24.40 -47.67
N LEU A 500 -20.14 -24.54 -46.91
CA LEU A 500 -21.44 -25.04 -47.39
C LEU A 500 -22.05 -24.15 -48.49
N TYR A 501 -21.87 -22.83 -48.38
CA TYR A 501 -22.31 -21.88 -49.41
C TYR A 501 -21.42 -21.93 -50.66
N ARG A 502 -20.09 -21.86 -50.48
CA ARG A 502 -19.11 -21.61 -51.55
C ARG A 502 -18.74 -22.86 -52.36
N PHE A 503 -18.86 -24.05 -51.77
CA PHE A 503 -18.50 -25.34 -52.37
C PHE A 503 -19.69 -26.31 -52.47
N ARG A 504 -20.92 -25.77 -52.50
CA ARG A 504 -22.13 -26.54 -52.83
C ARG A 504 -21.95 -27.26 -54.17
N VAL A 505 -22.39 -28.52 -54.25
CA VAL A 505 -22.03 -29.51 -55.28
C VAL A 505 -22.10 -28.96 -56.72
N THR A 506 -21.04 -29.22 -57.49
CA THR A 506 -20.97 -29.02 -58.94
C THR A 506 -20.32 -30.24 -59.61
N GLU A 507 -20.52 -30.42 -60.91
CA GLU A 507 -20.01 -31.60 -61.66
C GLU A 507 -18.48 -31.61 -61.86
N LYS A 508 -17.76 -30.55 -61.48
CA LYS A 508 -16.31 -30.47 -61.62
C LYS A 508 -15.60 -31.09 -60.42
N VAL A 509 -14.69 -32.02 -60.68
CA VAL A 509 -13.77 -32.57 -59.68
C VAL A 509 -12.97 -31.41 -59.04
N PRO A 510 -12.96 -31.28 -57.70
CA PRO A 510 -12.24 -30.20 -57.03
C PRO A 510 -10.72 -30.39 -57.10
N VAL A 511 -9.97 -29.29 -56.91
CA VAL A 511 -8.51 -29.33 -56.80
C VAL A 511 -8.12 -30.22 -55.61
N GLN A 512 -7.23 -31.18 -55.84
CA GLN A 512 -6.75 -32.11 -54.81
C GLN A 512 -5.63 -31.46 -53.99
N ASP A 513 -5.99 -30.56 -53.06
CA ASP A 513 -5.09 -30.07 -52.00
C ASP A 513 -5.11 -31.11 -50.86
N PHE A 514 -3.94 -31.71 -50.56
CA PHE A 514 -3.79 -32.74 -49.53
C PHE A 514 -3.54 -32.19 -48.13
N GLY A 515 -3.50 -30.86 -47.95
CA GLY A 515 -3.20 -30.24 -46.67
C GLY A 515 -1.94 -29.37 -46.72
N SER A 516 -1.55 -28.86 -45.56
CA SER A 516 -0.32 -28.08 -45.44
C SER A 516 0.08 -28.03 -43.98
N HIS A 517 1.26 -28.54 -43.67
CA HIS A 517 1.80 -28.56 -42.31
C HIS A 517 1.85 -27.16 -41.67
N ARG A 518 1.97 -26.08 -42.46
CA ARG A 518 1.86 -24.70 -41.94
C ARG A 518 0.45 -24.35 -41.44
N ARG A 519 -0.60 -24.81 -42.13
CA ARG A 519 -2.01 -24.63 -41.73
C ARG A 519 -2.36 -25.52 -40.54
N GLU A 520 -1.90 -26.76 -40.56
CA GLU A 520 -2.04 -27.72 -39.45
C GLU A 520 -1.38 -27.20 -38.16
N ILE A 521 -0.12 -26.75 -38.22
CA ILE A 521 0.58 -26.15 -37.08
C ILE A 521 -0.17 -24.91 -36.56
N ALA A 522 -0.59 -24.00 -37.44
CA ALA A 522 -1.30 -22.78 -37.02
C ALA A 522 -2.62 -23.09 -36.27
N TRP A 523 -3.39 -24.07 -36.75
CA TRP A 523 -4.65 -24.48 -36.12
C TRP A 523 -4.49 -25.43 -34.92
N MET A 524 -3.31 -26.00 -34.69
CA MET A 524 -2.97 -26.68 -33.43
C MET A 524 -2.46 -25.70 -32.36
N VAL A 525 -1.62 -24.74 -32.73
CA VAL A 525 -0.99 -23.79 -31.79
C VAL A 525 -2.01 -22.85 -31.16
N GLY A 526 -2.96 -22.31 -31.93
CA GLY A 526 -4.00 -21.39 -31.41
C GLY A 526 -4.79 -21.95 -30.22
N PRO A 527 -5.44 -23.13 -30.34
CA PRO A 527 -6.15 -23.78 -29.23
C PRO A 527 -5.25 -24.09 -28.03
N VAL A 528 -3.99 -24.48 -28.25
CA VAL A 528 -3.04 -24.75 -27.14
C VAL A 528 -2.75 -23.49 -26.33
N ILE A 529 -2.53 -22.35 -26.99
CA ILE A 529 -2.32 -21.06 -26.30
C ILE A 529 -3.55 -20.70 -25.45
N ILE A 530 -4.76 -20.84 -26.01
CA ILE A 530 -6.01 -20.51 -25.31
C ILE A 530 -6.21 -21.41 -24.09
N VAL A 531 -5.96 -22.73 -24.20
CA VAL A 531 -6.06 -23.66 -23.07
C VAL A 531 -5.03 -23.37 -21.98
N VAL A 532 -3.79 -23.04 -22.35
CA VAL A 532 -2.74 -22.64 -21.38
C VAL A 532 -3.11 -21.35 -20.65
N TRP A 533 -3.63 -20.35 -21.36
CA TRP A 533 -4.07 -19.07 -20.78
C TRP A 533 -5.23 -19.27 -19.78
N ILE A 534 -6.27 -20.03 -20.15
CA ILE A 534 -7.38 -20.37 -19.24
C ILE A 534 -6.87 -21.13 -18.00
N ALA A 535 -5.92 -22.05 -18.17
CA ALA A 535 -5.35 -22.82 -17.06
C ALA A 535 -4.58 -21.94 -16.06
N VAL A 536 -3.75 -21.00 -16.55
CA VAL A 536 -3.00 -20.06 -15.69
C VAL A 536 -3.94 -19.19 -14.86
N ILE A 537 -4.97 -18.59 -15.47
CA ILE A 537 -5.94 -17.76 -14.75
C ILE A 537 -6.75 -18.58 -13.75
N SER A 538 -7.17 -19.79 -14.14
CA SER A 538 -7.89 -20.71 -13.25
C SER A 538 -7.04 -21.09 -12.03
N ILE A 539 -5.75 -21.38 -12.21
CA ILE A 539 -4.82 -21.67 -11.11
C ILE A 539 -4.66 -20.44 -10.21
N LYS A 540 -4.50 -19.23 -10.77
CA LYS A 540 -4.34 -17.99 -10.00
C LYS A 540 -5.58 -17.73 -9.12
N LEU A 541 -6.78 -17.84 -9.67
CA LEU A 541 -8.03 -17.71 -8.90
C LEU A 541 -8.18 -18.80 -7.83
N ILE A 542 -7.85 -20.06 -8.14
CA ILE A 542 -7.91 -21.17 -7.17
C ILE A 542 -6.95 -20.92 -6.00
N LEU A 543 -5.74 -20.43 -6.26
CA LEU A 543 -4.77 -20.10 -5.20
C LEU A 543 -5.28 -18.95 -4.31
N THR A 544 -5.78 -17.86 -4.90
CA THR A 544 -6.36 -16.73 -4.15
C THR A 544 -7.54 -17.17 -3.27
N LEU A 545 -8.47 -17.96 -3.81
CA LEU A 545 -9.64 -18.44 -3.05
C LEU A 545 -9.31 -19.52 -2.00
N ASN A 546 -8.17 -20.21 -2.10
CA ASN A 546 -7.79 -21.28 -1.17
C ASN A 546 -6.73 -20.88 -0.13
N ALA A 547 -6.11 -19.71 -0.25
CA ALA A 547 -5.08 -19.24 0.68
C ALA A 547 -5.60 -18.89 2.09
N LEU A 548 -6.89 -18.57 2.22
CA LEU A 548 -7.44 -17.80 3.36
C LEU A 548 -8.35 -18.53 4.39
N PRO A 549 -8.67 -19.84 4.33
CA PRO A 549 -9.48 -20.47 5.39
C PRO A 549 -8.77 -21.62 6.16
N THR A 550 -7.57 -22.03 5.76
CA THR A 550 -6.85 -23.23 6.26
C THR A 550 -5.67 -22.93 7.20
N GLN A 551 -5.39 -21.66 7.50
CA GLN A 551 -4.30 -21.28 8.41
C GLN A 551 -4.81 -20.92 9.82
N TYR A 552 -3.99 -21.24 10.83
CA TYR A 552 -4.22 -20.86 12.23
C TYR A 552 -4.28 -19.33 12.39
N VAL A 553 -5.29 -18.81 13.07
CA VAL A 553 -5.31 -17.42 13.53
C VAL A 553 -4.33 -17.28 14.70
N ARG A 554 -3.13 -16.73 14.44
CA ARG A 554 -2.20 -16.34 15.49
C ARG A 554 -2.79 -15.18 16.30
N GLY A 555 -3.31 -15.48 17.49
CA GLY A 555 -3.84 -14.47 18.42
C GLY A 555 -5.29 -14.67 18.88
N ALA A 556 -5.91 -15.84 18.63
CA ALA A 556 -7.18 -16.17 19.26
C ALA A 556 -7.02 -16.32 20.79
N GLU A 557 -7.39 -15.29 21.56
CA GLU A 557 -7.28 -15.30 23.04
C GLU A 557 -8.34 -16.15 23.74
N ASN A 558 -9.42 -16.50 23.04
CA ASN A 558 -10.44 -17.45 23.48
C ASN A 558 -10.28 -18.77 22.71
N GLY A 559 -10.61 -19.90 23.35
CA GLY A 559 -10.33 -21.26 22.86
C GLY A 559 -11.15 -21.77 21.65
N ASN A 560 -11.65 -20.88 20.80
CA ASN A 560 -12.14 -21.20 19.46
C ASN A 560 -11.10 -20.68 18.45
N ASP A 561 -10.75 -21.46 17.42
CA ASP A 561 -9.64 -21.16 16.48
C ASP A 561 -9.90 -20.01 15.49
N GLY A 562 -10.61 -18.95 15.92
CA GLY A 562 -11.06 -17.85 15.08
C GLY A 562 -12.27 -18.21 14.20
N VAL A 563 -13.18 -19.04 14.71
CA VAL A 563 -14.46 -19.41 14.08
C VAL A 563 -15.57 -18.57 14.70
N ASP A 564 -16.42 -17.93 13.89
CA ASP A 564 -17.60 -17.20 14.35
C ASP A 564 -18.83 -18.10 14.46
N ILE A 565 -19.02 -18.98 13.47
CA ILE A 565 -20.21 -19.83 13.33
C ILE A 565 -19.77 -21.24 12.93
N VAL A 566 -20.35 -22.26 13.55
CA VAL A 566 -20.31 -23.64 13.05
C VAL A 566 -21.64 -23.95 12.38
N VAL A 567 -21.59 -24.55 11.19
CA VAL A 567 -22.78 -25.05 10.47
C VAL A 567 -22.64 -26.55 10.26
N THR A 568 -23.51 -27.34 10.90
CA THR A 568 -23.55 -28.81 10.78
C THR A 568 -24.62 -29.23 9.79
N GLY A 569 -24.25 -30.06 8.81
CA GLY A 569 -25.18 -30.69 7.87
C GLY A 569 -25.70 -32.03 8.39
N HIS A 570 -27.03 -32.18 8.42
CA HIS A 570 -27.73 -33.42 8.73
C HIS A 570 -28.76 -33.71 7.63
N GLN A 571 -29.12 -34.96 7.37
CA GLN A 571 -30.24 -35.29 6.49
C GLN A 571 -31.60 -34.93 7.14
N TRP A 572 -32.31 -33.88 6.75
CA TRP A 572 -32.04 -32.88 5.70
C TRP A 572 -32.32 -31.48 6.24
N TRP A 573 -31.47 -31.00 7.13
CA TRP A 573 -31.56 -29.73 7.82
C TRP A 573 -30.15 -29.24 8.18
N TRP A 574 -30.01 -27.95 8.44
CA TRP A 574 -28.76 -27.30 8.83
C TRP A 574 -28.85 -26.82 10.27
N GLU A 575 -27.91 -27.22 11.10
CA GLU A 575 -27.66 -26.68 12.43
C GLU A 575 -26.73 -25.47 12.34
N ILE A 576 -26.93 -24.47 13.20
CA ILE A 576 -26.13 -23.26 13.28
C ILE A 576 -25.77 -23.01 14.74
N GLU A 577 -24.49 -23.10 15.10
CA GLU A 577 -23.95 -22.75 16.41
C GLU A 577 -23.16 -21.43 16.31
N TYR A 578 -23.47 -20.44 17.16
CA TYR A 578 -22.74 -19.17 17.24
C TYR A 578 -21.66 -19.27 18.32
N ALA A 579 -20.41 -19.38 17.87
CA ALA A 579 -19.27 -19.77 18.71
C ALA A 579 -18.87 -18.73 19.78
N ASP A 580 -19.41 -17.51 19.69
CA ASP A 580 -19.17 -16.41 20.64
C ASP A 580 -20.18 -16.36 21.80
N SER A 581 -21.30 -17.08 21.68
CA SER A 581 -22.48 -16.91 22.54
C SER A 581 -23.19 -18.21 22.91
N GLY A 582 -22.89 -19.33 22.24
CA GLY A 582 -23.51 -20.63 22.50
C GLY A 582 -24.98 -20.70 22.06
N ILE A 583 -25.44 -19.74 21.24
CA ILE A 583 -26.76 -19.82 20.60
C ILE A 583 -26.71 -20.97 19.59
N VAL A 584 -27.70 -21.87 19.64
CA VAL A 584 -27.92 -22.89 18.63
C VAL A 584 -29.27 -22.63 17.95
N SER A 585 -29.27 -22.58 16.62
CA SER A 585 -30.49 -22.45 15.82
C SER A 585 -30.43 -23.39 14.61
N ALA A 586 -31.47 -23.38 13.78
CA ALA A 586 -31.63 -24.35 12.70
C ALA A 586 -32.24 -23.72 11.44
N ASN A 587 -31.55 -23.89 10.31
CA ASN A 587 -31.91 -23.46 8.95
C ASN A 587 -32.02 -21.95 8.72
N GLU A 588 -31.78 -21.10 9.72
CA GLU A 588 -31.68 -19.64 9.58
C GLU A 588 -30.38 -19.16 10.24
N ILE A 589 -29.47 -18.62 9.41
CA ILE A 589 -28.22 -18.00 9.82
C ILE A 589 -28.45 -16.49 9.84
N HIS A 590 -28.22 -15.85 10.98
CA HIS A 590 -28.34 -14.41 11.14
C HIS A 590 -26.93 -13.81 11.20
N ILE A 591 -26.69 -12.73 10.46
CA ILE A 591 -25.38 -12.06 10.39
C ILE A 591 -25.57 -10.54 10.45
N PRO A 592 -24.63 -9.78 11.03
CA PRO A 592 -24.58 -8.33 10.85
C PRO A 592 -23.95 -8.00 9.49
N THR A 593 -24.40 -6.92 8.88
CA THR A 593 -23.81 -6.33 7.67
C THR A 593 -22.36 -5.87 7.90
N GLY A 594 -21.53 -5.91 6.86
CA GLY A 594 -20.12 -5.44 6.90
C GLY A 594 -19.15 -6.25 7.76
N LYS A 595 -19.61 -7.33 8.42
CA LYS A 595 -18.75 -8.29 9.12
C LYS A 595 -18.54 -9.55 8.27
N LYS A 596 -17.28 -9.80 7.93
CA LYS A 596 -16.83 -11.08 7.36
C LYS A 596 -16.72 -12.12 8.48
N LEU A 597 -17.45 -13.22 8.37
CA LEU A 597 -17.56 -14.28 9.38
C LEU A 597 -16.90 -15.56 8.89
N ARG A 598 -16.10 -16.21 9.74
CA ARG A 598 -15.54 -17.52 9.43
C ARG A 598 -16.53 -18.61 9.84
N VAL A 599 -17.03 -19.32 8.85
CA VAL A 599 -17.96 -20.44 9.03
C VAL A 599 -17.21 -21.76 8.94
N ALA A 600 -17.22 -22.54 10.01
CA ALA A 600 -16.79 -23.94 10.01
C ALA A 600 -17.94 -24.83 9.52
N LEU A 601 -17.63 -25.80 8.65
CA LEU A 601 -18.61 -26.68 8.00
C LEU A 601 -18.37 -28.13 8.43
N ARG A 602 -19.36 -28.69 9.13
CA ARG A 602 -19.36 -30.07 9.65
C ARG A 602 -20.49 -30.89 9.01
N SER A 603 -20.41 -32.21 9.09
CA SER A 603 -21.54 -33.09 8.78
C SER A 603 -21.55 -34.29 9.74
N GLU A 604 -22.76 -34.67 10.16
CA GLU A 604 -22.99 -35.77 11.09
C GLU A 604 -23.43 -37.08 10.39
N ASP A 605 -23.76 -37.05 9.08
CA ASP A 605 -24.19 -38.27 8.37
C ASP A 605 -23.58 -38.49 6.97
N VAL A 606 -23.82 -37.60 6.00
CA VAL A 606 -23.34 -37.74 4.61
C VAL A 606 -22.68 -36.46 4.12
N ILE A 607 -22.01 -36.49 2.97
CA ILE A 607 -21.50 -35.24 2.39
C ILE A 607 -22.68 -34.36 1.99
N HIS A 608 -22.71 -33.15 2.54
CA HIS A 608 -23.57 -32.04 2.12
C HIS A 608 -22.70 -30.98 1.45
N CYS A 609 -23.30 -29.92 0.91
CA CYS A 609 -22.52 -28.77 0.44
C CYS A 609 -23.26 -27.47 0.75
N PHE A 610 -22.63 -26.63 1.56
CA PHE A 610 -23.13 -25.32 1.94
C PHE A 610 -22.98 -24.36 0.76
N TRP A 611 -24.08 -23.75 0.29
CA TRP A 611 -24.02 -22.78 -0.80
C TRP A 611 -25.05 -21.67 -0.64
N VAL A 612 -24.56 -20.42 -0.67
CA VAL A 612 -25.37 -19.20 -0.67
C VAL A 612 -24.92 -18.37 -1.87
N ALA A 613 -25.52 -18.64 -3.04
CA ALA A 613 -24.99 -18.25 -4.35
C ALA A 613 -24.81 -16.74 -4.58
N GLN A 614 -25.39 -15.89 -3.72
CA GLN A 614 -25.26 -14.43 -3.76
C GLN A 614 -24.16 -13.88 -2.84
N LEU A 615 -23.68 -14.68 -1.87
CA LEU A 615 -22.72 -14.25 -0.85
C LEU A 615 -21.39 -14.98 -0.91
N THR A 616 -21.38 -16.29 -1.17
CA THR A 616 -20.15 -17.10 -1.09
C THR A 616 -20.17 -18.32 -2.01
N ARG A 617 -18.98 -18.89 -2.26
CA ARG A 617 -18.80 -20.11 -3.05
C ARG A 617 -19.48 -21.31 -2.38
N LYS A 618 -19.79 -22.35 -3.16
CA LYS A 618 -20.17 -23.65 -2.60
C LYS A 618 -18.96 -24.23 -1.84
N MET A 619 -19.18 -24.82 -0.67
CA MET A 619 -18.15 -25.55 0.06
C MET A 619 -18.74 -26.81 0.69
N ASP A 620 -18.04 -27.93 0.55
CA ASP A 620 -18.56 -29.25 0.91
C ASP A 620 -18.42 -29.46 2.43
N ALA A 621 -19.45 -30.02 3.07
CA ALA A 621 -19.48 -30.33 4.50
C ALA A 621 -19.36 -31.85 4.66
N ILE A 622 -18.22 -32.31 5.19
CA ILE A 622 -17.76 -33.70 5.06
C ILE A 622 -17.73 -34.39 6.44
N PRO A 623 -18.35 -35.58 6.59
CA PRO A 623 -18.27 -36.32 7.85
C PRO A 623 -16.83 -36.61 8.28
N GLY A 624 -16.46 -36.16 9.48
CA GLY A 624 -15.11 -36.31 10.03
C GLY A 624 -14.03 -35.40 9.43
N HIS A 625 -14.37 -34.40 8.62
CA HIS A 625 -13.42 -33.41 8.09
C HIS A 625 -14.03 -32.01 8.04
N GLU A 626 -13.56 -31.11 8.90
CA GLU A 626 -13.97 -29.71 8.89
C GLU A 626 -13.47 -28.99 7.62
N ASN A 627 -14.40 -28.37 6.90
CA ASN A 627 -14.06 -27.38 5.88
C ASN A 627 -14.42 -25.99 6.40
N PHE A 628 -13.88 -24.96 5.77
CA PHE A 628 -14.05 -23.57 6.21
C PHE A 628 -14.41 -22.68 5.03
N VAL A 629 -15.37 -21.78 5.23
CA VAL A 629 -15.82 -20.81 4.22
C VAL A 629 -16.03 -19.45 4.88
N TRP A 630 -15.79 -18.38 4.12
CA TRP A 630 -16.15 -17.03 4.55
C TRP A 630 -17.59 -16.71 4.16
N LEU A 631 -18.33 -16.08 5.07
CA LEU A 631 -19.69 -15.59 4.85
C LEU A 631 -19.75 -14.12 5.23
N GLU A 632 -20.27 -13.28 4.33
CA GLU A 632 -20.27 -11.83 4.44
C GLU A 632 -21.47 -11.29 3.65
N ALA A 633 -22.09 -10.20 4.11
CA ALA A 633 -23.12 -9.49 3.36
C ALA A 633 -22.99 -7.98 3.59
N ASN A 634 -23.08 -7.20 2.52
CA ASN A 634 -22.84 -5.75 2.54
C ASN A 634 -24.14 -4.93 2.48
N THR A 635 -25.30 -5.59 2.44
CA THR A 635 -26.63 -4.96 2.47
C THR A 635 -27.57 -5.77 3.36
N PRO A 636 -28.51 -5.14 4.09
CA PRO A 636 -29.52 -5.86 4.84
C PRO A 636 -30.44 -6.64 3.89
N GLY A 637 -30.80 -7.86 4.25
CA GLY A 637 -31.53 -8.73 3.33
C GLY A 637 -31.78 -10.14 3.82
N THR A 638 -32.31 -10.96 2.91
CA THR A 638 -32.53 -12.39 3.15
C THR A 638 -32.10 -13.14 1.89
N TYR A 639 -30.97 -13.83 2.00
CA TYR A 639 -30.29 -14.52 0.93
C TYR A 639 -30.59 -16.03 0.99
N GLN A 640 -30.89 -16.64 -0.16
CA GLN A 640 -31.25 -18.05 -0.22
C GLN A 640 -30.01 -18.95 -0.16
N GLY A 641 -29.92 -19.75 0.89
CA GLY A 641 -29.02 -20.89 1.00
C GLY A 641 -29.67 -22.20 0.54
N ARG A 642 -28.86 -23.11 -0.02
CA ARG A 642 -29.27 -24.48 -0.42
C ARG A 642 -28.15 -25.48 -0.20
N CYS A 643 -28.50 -26.75 -0.01
CA CYS A 643 -27.55 -27.85 -0.16
C CYS A 643 -27.21 -28.07 -1.65
N ALA A 644 -25.92 -28.15 -1.98
CA ALA A 644 -25.41 -28.27 -3.35
C ALA A 644 -24.68 -29.60 -3.65
N GLU A 645 -24.85 -30.62 -2.80
CA GLU A 645 -24.35 -31.98 -2.99
C GLU A 645 -25.45 -33.00 -2.64
N TYR A 646 -25.55 -34.10 -3.38
CA TYR A 646 -26.67 -35.03 -3.31
C TYR A 646 -26.64 -35.91 -2.04
N CYS A 647 -27.17 -35.35 -0.96
CA CYS A 647 -27.28 -36.00 0.34
C CYS A 647 -28.50 -36.95 0.49
N GLY A 648 -29.15 -37.36 -0.60
CA GLY A 648 -30.26 -38.34 -0.60
C GLY A 648 -31.64 -37.76 -0.89
N THR A 649 -32.70 -38.51 -0.54
CA THR A 649 -34.09 -38.33 -1.01
C THR A 649 -34.65 -36.91 -0.89
N GLN A 650 -34.26 -36.15 0.14
CA GLN A 650 -34.76 -34.80 0.42
C GLN A 650 -33.70 -33.69 0.23
N HIS A 651 -32.64 -33.97 -0.51
CA HIS A 651 -31.60 -33.00 -0.93
C HIS A 651 -32.19 -31.70 -1.52
N ALA A 652 -33.12 -31.80 -2.47
CA ALA A 652 -33.74 -30.64 -3.13
C ALA A 652 -34.59 -29.75 -2.18
N TRP A 653 -34.86 -30.25 -0.98
CA TRP A 653 -35.64 -29.61 0.07
C TRP A 653 -34.77 -29.28 1.30
N MET A 654 -33.45 -29.29 1.16
CA MET A 654 -32.49 -28.93 2.21
C MET A 654 -32.03 -27.48 2.03
N ASN A 655 -32.96 -26.54 2.23
CA ASN A 655 -32.75 -25.12 2.08
C ASN A 655 -32.48 -24.46 3.45
N PHE A 656 -31.90 -23.26 3.41
CA PHE A 656 -31.70 -22.41 4.58
C PHE A 656 -31.71 -20.94 4.16
N LEU A 657 -31.83 -20.02 5.10
CA LEU A 657 -31.72 -18.58 4.86
C LEU A 657 -30.46 -18.02 5.52
N VAL A 658 -29.82 -17.05 4.86
CA VAL A 658 -28.91 -16.12 5.52
C VAL A 658 -29.61 -14.77 5.62
N ILE A 659 -29.81 -14.27 6.82
CA ILE A 659 -30.53 -13.03 7.12
C ILE A 659 -29.49 -12.02 7.59
N ALA A 660 -29.18 -11.06 6.73
CA ALA A 660 -28.30 -9.94 7.07
C ALA A 660 -29.14 -8.83 7.71
N HIS A 661 -28.79 -8.47 8.94
CA HIS A 661 -29.35 -7.34 9.68
C HIS A 661 -28.33 -6.20 9.72
N GLU A 662 -28.77 -4.97 9.99
CA GLU A 662 -27.82 -3.96 10.48
C GLU A 662 -27.28 -4.34 11.86
N PRO A 663 -26.11 -3.84 12.30
CA PRO A 663 -25.43 -4.33 13.52
C PRO A 663 -26.28 -4.25 14.79
N ASP A 664 -27.01 -3.15 14.99
CA ASP A 664 -27.94 -2.97 16.12
C ASP A 664 -29.08 -4.01 16.11
N ASP A 665 -29.66 -4.28 14.94
CA ASP A 665 -30.73 -5.28 14.78
C ASP A 665 -30.22 -6.71 14.99
N PHE A 666 -28.96 -6.99 14.64
CA PHE A 666 -28.29 -8.26 14.92
C PHE A 666 -28.06 -8.47 16.42
N GLU A 667 -27.53 -7.47 17.14
CA GLU A 667 -27.36 -7.60 18.59
C GLU A 667 -28.72 -7.63 19.31
N ALA A 668 -29.71 -6.86 18.86
CA ALA A 668 -31.09 -6.95 19.35
C ALA A 668 -31.75 -8.32 19.05
N TRP A 669 -31.35 -9.01 17.99
CA TRP A 669 -31.72 -10.41 17.73
C TRP A 669 -31.00 -11.37 18.69
N LYS A 670 -29.68 -11.23 18.86
CA LYS A 670 -28.86 -12.04 19.77
C LYS A 670 -29.38 -12.00 21.21
N GLN A 671 -29.74 -10.82 21.70
CA GLN A 671 -30.33 -10.62 23.04
C GLN A 671 -31.77 -11.15 23.19
N ARG A 672 -32.44 -11.54 22.09
CA ARG A 672 -33.69 -12.31 22.12
C ARG A 672 -33.41 -13.81 22.17
N GLU A 673 -32.54 -14.31 21.30
CA GLU A 673 -32.26 -15.75 21.17
C GLU A 673 -31.51 -16.32 22.39
N LEU A 674 -30.76 -15.49 23.14
CA LEU A 674 -30.17 -15.87 24.44
C LEU A 674 -31.19 -16.16 25.55
N LYS A 675 -32.50 -15.91 25.33
CA LYS A 675 -33.56 -16.23 26.30
C LYS A 675 -34.02 -17.68 26.16
N SER A 676 -34.24 -18.34 27.30
CA SER A 676 -35.00 -19.59 27.35
C SER A 676 -36.48 -19.38 27.01
N SER A 677 -37.19 -20.45 26.67
CA SER A 677 -38.64 -20.44 26.41
C SER A 677 -39.43 -19.94 27.63
N GLU A 678 -40.48 -19.16 27.39
CA GLU A 678 -41.41 -18.73 28.44
C GLU A 678 -42.34 -19.88 28.88
N ALA A 679 -42.87 -19.81 30.11
CA ALA A 679 -43.80 -20.80 30.62
C ALA A 679 -45.18 -20.67 29.96
N PRO A 680 -45.93 -21.76 29.71
CA PRO A 680 -47.25 -21.70 29.07
C PRO A 680 -48.23 -20.76 29.77
N ASP A 681 -48.80 -19.83 29.00
CA ASP A 681 -49.69 -18.76 29.46
C ASP A 681 -51.17 -19.16 29.58
N SER A 682 -51.52 -20.29 28.97
CA SER A 682 -52.89 -20.72 28.69
C SER A 682 -53.04 -22.23 28.89
N GLU A 683 -54.28 -22.67 29.15
CA GLU A 683 -54.57 -24.10 29.39
C GLU A 683 -54.22 -24.97 28.17
N LEU A 684 -54.45 -24.47 26.96
CA LEU A 684 -54.13 -25.16 25.70
C LEU A 684 -52.61 -25.32 25.51
N ALA A 685 -51.83 -24.25 25.69
CA ALA A 685 -50.37 -24.31 25.61
C ALA A 685 -49.76 -25.17 26.73
N SER A 686 -50.39 -25.20 27.91
CA SER A 686 -50.00 -26.09 29.01
C SER A 686 -50.22 -27.55 28.64
N GLN A 687 -51.38 -27.91 28.08
CA GLN A 687 -51.64 -29.24 27.53
C GLN A 687 -50.65 -29.60 26.40
N GLY A 688 -50.29 -28.63 25.55
CA GLY A 688 -49.26 -28.74 24.51
C GLY A 688 -47.88 -29.11 25.05
N SER A 689 -47.37 -28.34 26.01
CA SER A 689 -46.10 -28.62 26.69
C SER A 689 -46.10 -30.01 27.34
N ASP A 690 -47.19 -30.35 28.04
CA ASP A 690 -47.39 -31.65 28.66
C ASP A 690 -47.42 -32.79 27.61
N LEU A 691 -47.94 -32.54 26.41
CA LEU A 691 -47.99 -33.50 25.29
C LEU A 691 -46.63 -33.64 24.59
N PHE A 692 -45.91 -32.53 24.36
CA PHE A 692 -44.56 -32.51 23.78
C PHE A 692 -43.57 -33.31 24.62
N MET A 693 -43.67 -33.22 25.96
CA MET A 693 -42.86 -33.98 26.90
C MET A 693 -43.27 -35.47 27.03
N LYS A 694 -44.55 -35.81 26.77
CA LYS A 694 -45.03 -37.21 26.75
C LYS A 694 -44.74 -37.92 25.43
N LEU A 695 -44.63 -37.18 24.33
CA LEU A 695 -44.25 -37.68 23.02
C LEU A 695 -42.72 -37.70 22.86
N THR A 696 -42.25 -38.42 21.84
CA THR A 696 -40.83 -38.50 21.44
C THR A 696 -40.27 -37.16 20.95
N CYS A 697 -41.08 -36.10 20.83
CA CYS A 697 -40.64 -34.76 20.45
C CYS A 697 -39.50 -34.25 21.36
N SER A 698 -39.67 -34.36 22.68
CA SER A 698 -38.65 -34.03 23.70
C SER A 698 -37.40 -34.92 23.68
N GLN A 699 -37.43 -36.04 22.96
CA GLN A 699 -36.30 -36.97 22.77
C GLN A 699 -35.53 -36.71 21.46
N CYS A 700 -35.97 -35.76 20.65
CA CYS A 700 -35.28 -35.36 19.42
C CYS A 700 -34.95 -33.87 19.36
N HIS A 701 -35.78 -33.02 19.96
CA HIS A 701 -35.66 -31.56 19.89
C HIS A 701 -35.32 -30.95 21.24
N ALA A 702 -34.43 -29.97 21.26
CA ALA A 702 -34.11 -29.16 22.43
C ALA A 702 -35.10 -27.98 22.56
N ILE A 703 -35.42 -27.61 23.80
CA ILE A 703 -36.09 -26.35 24.17
C ILE A 703 -35.45 -25.82 25.45
N SER A 704 -34.64 -24.77 25.33
CA SER A 704 -33.95 -24.12 26.44
C SER A 704 -34.95 -23.64 27.50
N GLY A 705 -34.72 -24.01 28.76
CA GLY A 705 -35.64 -23.74 29.88
C GLY A 705 -36.50 -24.95 30.30
N THR A 706 -36.51 -26.03 29.50
CA THR A 706 -37.27 -27.26 29.79
C THR A 706 -36.36 -28.46 30.10
N ASP A 707 -36.95 -29.65 30.27
CA ASP A 707 -36.19 -30.91 30.30
C ASP A 707 -35.93 -31.54 28.92
N ALA A 708 -36.47 -30.96 27.84
CA ALA A 708 -36.15 -31.37 26.47
C ALA A 708 -34.75 -30.85 26.08
N LYS A 709 -33.76 -31.75 26.13
CA LYS A 709 -32.32 -31.46 26.03
C LYS A 709 -31.61 -32.40 25.04
N GLN A 710 -32.30 -32.82 23.98
CA GLN A 710 -31.72 -33.68 22.93
C GLN A 710 -31.58 -32.89 21.64
N ASP A 711 -30.45 -33.06 20.97
CA ASP A 711 -29.91 -32.28 19.85
C ASP A 711 -30.02 -33.01 18.49
N PHE A 712 -30.65 -34.20 18.46
CA PHE A 712 -30.78 -35.04 17.28
C PHE A 712 -31.58 -34.41 16.11
N ALA A 713 -32.35 -33.36 16.38
CA ALA A 713 -33.21 -32.65 15.45
C ALA A 713 -33.25 -31.14 15.82
N PRO A 714 -33.68 -30.25 14.90
CA PRO A 714 -33.64 -28.80 15.08
C PRO A 714 -34.05 -28.30 16.47
N ASP A 715 -33.24 -27.48 17.13
CA ASP A 715 -33.68 -26.75 18.34
C ASP A 715 -35.00 -26.02 18.06
N LEU A 716 -35.95 -26.07 19.00
CA LEU A 716 -37.27 -25.44 18.87
C LEU A 716 -37.48 -24.26 19.84
N THR A 717 -36.48 -23.87 20.63
CA THR A 717 -36.55 -22.78 21.62
C THR A 717 -37.17 -21.51 21.01
N HIS A 718 -36.71 -21.11 19.82
CA HIS A 718 -37.20 -19.94 19.09
C HIS A 718 -37.90 -20.31 17.77
N VAL A 719 -38.56 -21.47 17.70
CA VAL A 719 -39.25 -21.91 16.46
C VAL A 719 -40.28 -20.88 15.94
N ALA A 720 -40.86 -20.07 16.83
CA ALA A 720 -41.80 -19.00 16.47
C ALA A 720 -41.15 -17.73 15.88
N SER A 721 -39.83 -17.52 16.03
CA SER A 721 -39.13 -16.35 15.43
C SER A 721 -38.72 -16.57 13.97
N ARG A 722 -38.60 -17.84 13.56
CA ARG A 722 -38.14 -18.27 12.22
C ARG A 722 -39.13 -17.89 11.11
N LYS A 723 -38.61 -17.55 9.93
CA LYS A 723 -39.41 -17.26 8.73
C LYS A 723 -39.92 -18.54 8.05
N GLN A 724 -39.19 -19.66 8.14
CA GLN A 724 -39.49 -20.90 7.44
C GLN A 724 -39.30 -22.15 8.30
N ILE A 725 -40.06 -23.21 7.98
CA ILE A 725 -39.97 -24.52 8.65
C ILE A 725 -39.70 -25.64 7.64
N GLY A 726 -39.36 -26.82 8.17
CA GLY A 726 -38.98 -28.00 7.37
C GLY A 726 -37.63 -27.87 6.64
N ALA A 727 -36.75 -26.95 7.04
CA ALA A 727 -35.56 -26.50 6.30
C ALA A 727 -35.89 -25.82 4.97
N GLY A 728 -36.60 -24.69 5.06
CA GLY A 728 -36.94 -23.83 3.92
C GLY A 728 -37.80 -24.51 2.86
N VAL A 729 -38.83 -25.25 3.29
CA VAL A 729 -39.81 -25.89 2.40
C VAL A 729 -41.13 -25.10 2.35
N ILE A 730 -41.51 -24.51 3.49
CA ILE A 730 -42.74 -23.72 3.68
C ILE A 730 -42.47 -22.57 4.66
N GLU A 731 -43.25 -21.50 4.52
CA GLU A 731 -43.25 -20.36 5.45
C GLU A 731 -43.80 -20.78 6.82
N ASN A 732 -43.31 -20.14 7.88
CA ASN A 732 -43.74 -20.41 9.25
C ASN A 732 -45.09 -19.72 9.54
N SER A 733 -46.14 -20.49 9.73
CA SER A 733 -47.46 -20.04 10.21
C SER A 733 -48.12 -21.16 11.02
N PRO A 734 -49.13 -20.88 11.87
CA PRO A 734 -49.84 -21.92 12.62
C PRO A 734 -50.45 -23.00 11.71
N GLU A 735 -51.02 -22.62 10.56
CA GLU A 735 -51.62 -23.53 9.58
C GLU A 735 -50.57 -24.41 8.88
N ASN A 736 -49.41 -23.82 8.57
CA ASN A 736 -48.29 -24.52 7.95
C ASN A 736 -47.58 -25.45 8.95
N LEU A 737 -47.45 -25.03 10.21
CA LEU A 737 -46.93 -25.84 11.31
C LEU A 737 -47.86 -27.01 11.62
N ARG A 738 -49.18 -26.77 11.71
CA ARG A 738 -50.19 -27.85 11.82
C ARG A 738 -50.05 -28.86 10.67
N THR A 739 -49.89 -28.37 9.45
CA THR A 739 -49.72 -29.21 8.25
C THR A 739 -48.44 -30.04 8.31
N TRP A 740 -47.35 -29.44 8.80
CA TRP A 740 -46.08 -30.13 9.09
C TRP A 740 -46.24 -31.22 10.15
N LEU A 741 -46.82 -30.91 11.31
CA LEU A 741 -47.03 -31.88 12.39
C LEU A 741 -47.98 -33.02 11.99
N ALA A 742 -49.05 -32.72 11.24
CA ALA A 742 -50.02 -33.71 10.77
C ALA A 742 -49.43 -34.69 9.75
N ASN A 743 -48.56 -34.24 8.84
CA ASN A 743 -47.87 -35.12 7.91
C ASN A 743 -46.54 -34.58 7.36
N PRO A 744 -45.41 -34.74 8.08
CA PRO A 744 -44.09 -34.31 7.60
C PRO A 744 -43.73 -34.95 6.25
N GLN A 745 -44.19 -36.18 6.03
CA GLN A 745 -43.93 -36.98 4.84
C GLN A 745 -44.69 -36.52 3.59
N ALA A 746 -45.71 -35.67 3.72
CA ALA A 746 -46.39 -35.06 2.56
C ALA A 746 -45.63 -33.84 2.03
N LEU A 747 -45.00 -33.08 2.93
CA LEU A 747 -44.22 -31.88 2.58
C LEU A 747 -42.76 -32.22 2.25
N LYS A 748 -42.17 -33.18 2.97
CA LYS A 748 -40.77 -33.59 2.84
C LYS A 748 -40.60 -35.12 2.77
N PRO A 749 -40.99 -35.78 1.65
CA PRO A 749 -41.10 -37.24 1.55
C PRO A 749 -39.83 -38.03 1.86
N GLY A 750 -39.84 -38.76 2.97
CA GLY A 750 -38.69 -39.54 3.47
C GLY A 750 -37.84 -38.81 4.51
N CYS A 751 -38.26 -37.64 5.01
CA CYS A 751 -37.58 -36.98 6.13
C CYS A 751 -37.51 -37.88 7.39
N LYS A 752 -36.49 -37.68 8.23
CA LYS A 752 -36.26 -38.50 9.44
C LYS A 752 -37.30 -38.27 10.55
N MET A 753 -38.13 -37.21 10.47
CA MET A 753 -39.24 -36.97 11.41
C MET A 753 -40.39 -37.98 11.16
N PRO A 754 -40.81 -38.75 12.17
CA PRO A 754 -41.93 -39.68 12.03
C PRO A 754 -43.27 -38.95 11.97
N ASN A 755 -44.24 -39.51 11.25
CA ASN A 755 -45.63 -39.07 11.35
C ASN A 755 -46.25 -39.69 12.62
N PHE A 756 -46.49 -38.86 13.64
CA PHE A 756 -47.06 -39.26 14.94
C PHE A 756 -48.57 -39.58 14.89
N LYS A 757 -49.26 -39.29 13.79
CA LYS A 757 -50.71 -39.49 13.59
C LYS A 757 -51.56 -38.81 14.67
N LEU A 758 -51.16 -37.59 15.02
CA LEU A 758 -51.88 -36.71 15.93
C LEU A 758 -53.31 -36.47 15.42
N ASN A 759 -54.26 -36.41 16.34
CA ASN A 759 -55.62 -35.97 16.04
C ASN A 759 -55.72 -34.43 16.01
N ASP A 760 -56.86 -33.88 15.61
CA ASP A 760 -57.03 -32.42 15.50
C ASP A 760 -56.83 -31.66 16.82
N GLU A 761 -57.25 -32.22 17.96
CA GLU A 761 -57.08 -31.64 19.30
C GLU A 761 -55.58 -31.59 19.70
N GLN A 762 -54.84 -32.66 19.42
CA GLN A 762 -53.39 -32.74 19.63
C GLN A 762 -52.60 -31.81 18.70
N LEU A 763 -53.19 -31.44 17.55
CA LEU A 763 -52.65 -30.48 16.58
C LEU A 763 -53.11 -29.04 16.85
N ASP A 764 -54.04 -28.82 17.79
CA ASP A 764 -54.37 -27.52 18.37
C ASP A 764 -53.58 -27.26 19.67
N GLN A 765 -53.10 -28.32 20.33
CA GLN A 765 -52.27 -28.27 21.53
C GLN A 765 -50.79 -27.98 21.23
N LEU A 766 -50.24 -28.50 20.12
CA LEU A 766 -48.82 -28.42 19.73
C LEU A 766 -48.54 -27.37 18.64
#